data_AF-A0A3D4GGN2-F1
#
_entry.id   AF-A0A3D4GGN2-F1
#
_cell.length_a   1.000
_cell.length_b   1.000
_cell.length_c   1.000
_cell.angle_alpha   90.00
_cell.angle_beta   90.00
_cell.angle_gamma   90.00
#
_symmetry.space_group_name_H-M   'P 1'
#
loop_
_entity.id
_entity.type
_entity.pdbx_description
1 polymer ?
#
loop_
_entity_poly.entity_id
_entity_poly.type
_entity_poly.pdbx_seq_one_letter_code
_entity_poly.pdbx_strand_id
1 'polypeptide(L)'
;MKKTAFILCIVLLIVYFPVFFSGKTWYFADNYALTVPQKLYAVDSIKRGVLPFWNPLVLSGLPFLADINNSMVYPWTVSFFLFSPAVALNITVLSHLFLTGLGMYALCRVLKQSPWQARIGAVAWMLSGHMVAVSNNVALLQSTAWLPWIFVLVVLALRDRSKKALALLPLVFVLEILGGHPQPPLYIGMVLAVYLLFAPYWKVWKRVVMFVVPAVVTLAMTAFLVFPFLQLSARSTRVHMTLNEVINGSLHPALLVHWFFPNIFDNADLRMVWGPEWGKLKQTDGYITLIGIIAVLLFTWRGKKTYEEKVLVYSALFSIFLALGKYVPGMEALYERVAILRLVRNPSAMIIVWSFAGAAVVGRSFEWFSQQKKLLLWLTRCILILPVVLGLLLVTREWWFDAGWNMLSTSAFHTLPRDSIIVHAILLSIFFTSLFFVLVMRVLEKKRVYWPLVFALIALDMWIAIKPTIFLAPSNVYDTRSEQAKFLSAQPKGYRYISVNDYLPYAGLFSYFHDVVTAPPFTTETRFTDIEKQSFEELLGRQHNLVADWGMAHNLSTIYGYETLVPANTAAYWKVNAEGSGINEVDRIPFTDSRMNEQGVRYILLDKRIYPENYLSKQYPWLKIVKSTSEFAILENSHALPIVHPRTPNKNVQVSAIDVRPNTVAFVVSAKITADLFIAETYFPGWRCRINGKECVLKEVNGGMSMTAEPGEYTVLLNFVPDNFPLYARISLLVTAGYAVWVFFVLRKKLL
;
A
#
# COMPACT_ATOMS: atom_id res chain seq x y z
N MET A 1 6.68 6.39 -29.76
CA MET A 1 6.55 5.47 -28.61
C MET A 1 7.82 4.64 -28.38
N LYS A 2 8.28 3.80 -29.32
CA LYS A 2 9.49 2.95 -29.17
C LYS A 2 10.72 3.65 -28.56
N LYS A 3 11.16 4.77 -29.13
CA LYS A 3 12.30 5.56 -28.60
C LYS A 3 12.09 6.02 -27.15
N THR A 4 10.87 6.41 -26.78
CA THR A 4 10.57 6.85 -25.40
C THR A 4 10.57 5.68 -24.44
N ALA A 5 9.97 4.55 -24.82
CA ALA A 5 10.00 3.33 -24.02
C ALA A 5 11.44 2.95 -23.67
N PHE A 6 12.33 2.92 -24.67
CA PHE A 6 13.75 2.65 -24.44
C PHE A 6 14.42 3.64 -23.46
N ILE A 7 14.16 4.94 -23.60
CA ILE A 7 14.68 5.97 -22.68
C ILE A 7 14.15 5.76 -21.25
N LEU A 8 12.87 5.48 -21.07
CA LEU A 8 12.29 5.25 -19.74
C LEU A 8 12.85 3.97 -19.10
N CYS A 9 13.08 2.91 -19.88
CA CYS A 9 13.79 1.73 -19.40
C CYS A 9 15.20 2.06 -18.87
N ILE A 10 15.96 2.88 -19.61
CA ILE A 10 17.29 3.33 -19.16
C ILE A 10 17.19 4.13 -17.86
N VAL A 11 16.21 5.03 -17.75
CA VAL A 11 16.01 5.80 -16.51
C VAL A 11 15.74 4.86 -15.33
N LEU A 12 14.86 3.88 -15.47
CA LEU A 12 14.60 2.90 -14.42
C LEU A 12 15.82 2.04 -14.08
N LEU A 13 16.59 1.62 -15.09
CA LEU A 13 17.84 0.87 -14.89
C LEU A 13 18.86 1.67 -14.08
N ILE A 14 18.97 2.99 -14.31
CA ILE A 14 19.89 3.86 -13.57
C ILE A 14 19.37 4.09 -12.14
N VAL A 15 18.11 4.52 -12.00
CA VAL A 15 17.53 4.88 -10.70
C VAL A 15 17.45 3.67 -9.75
N TYR A 16 17.08 2.51 -10.29
CA TYR A 16 16.91 1.27 -9.53
C TYR A 16 18.02 0.25 -9.83
N PHE A 17 19.22 0.72 -10.18
CA PHE A 17 20.38 -0.13 -10.48
C PHE A 17 20.60 -1.29 -9.47
N PRO A 18 20.51 -1.08 -8.13
CA PRO A 18 20.72 -2.15 -7.17
C PRO A 18 19.74 -3.32 -7.29
N VAL A 19 18.52 -3.06 -7.79
CA VAL A 19 17.48 -4.08 -7.98
C VAL A 19 17.85 -5.01 -9.14
N PHE A 20 18.43 -4.47 -10.21
CA PHE A 20 18.81 -5.25 -11.40
C PHE A 20 20.13 -6.00 -11.23
N PHE A 21 21.12 -5.39 -10.55
CA PHE A 21 22.50 -5.86 -10.60
C PHE A 21 23.11 -6.21 -9.24
N SER A 22 22.43 -5.91 -8.13
CA SER A 22 22.97 -6.11 -6.78
C SER A 22 22.09 -7.02 -5.90
N GLY A 23 21.16 -7.76 -6.51
CA GLY A 23 20.30 -8.71 -5.80
C GLY A 23 19.42 -8.05 -4.73
N LYS A 24 19.01 -6.78 -4.91
CA LYS A 24 18.16 -6.06 -3.95
C LYS A 24 16.66 -6.10 -4.31
N THR A 25 15.81 -5.90 -3.31
CA THR A 25 14.35 -5.86 -3.42
C THR A 25 13.74 -4.85 -2.44
N TRP A 26 12.54 -4.37 -2.73
CA TRP A 26 11.72 -3.61 -1.77
C TRP A 26 11.38 -4.47 -0.56
N TYR A 27 11.38 -3.89 0.64
CA TYR A 27 11.10 -4.60 1.89
C TYR A 27 10.35 -3.75 2.95
N PHE A 28 10.02 -2.50 2.64
CA PHE A 28 9.50 -1.57 3.64
C PHE A 28 7.97 -1.67 3.80
N ALA A 29 7.49 -1.48 5.03
CA ALA A 29 6.08 -1.38 5.40
C ALA A 29 5.20 -2.54 4.87
N ASP A 30 4.08 -2.23 4.22
CA ASP A 30 3.04 -3.18 3.80
C ASP A 30 3.56 -4.23 2.83
N ASN A 31 4.58 -3.92 2.02
CA ASN A 31 5.14 -4.91 1.09
C ASN A 31 5.64 -6.16 1.85
N TYR A 32 6.31 -5.96 2.99
CA TYR A 32 6.90 -7.05 3.77
C TYR A 32 5.95 -7.64 4.80
N ALA A 33 5.18 -6.78 5.48
CA ALA A 33 4.31 -7.22 6.56
C ALA A 33 2.99 -7.83 6.09
N LEU A 34 2.53 -7.50 4.87
CA LEU A 34 1.17 -7.80 4.39
C LEU A 34 1.18 -8.43 2.98
N THR A 35 1.64 -7.66 1.99
CA THR A 35 1.45 -7.99 0.57
C THR A 35 2.14 -9.30 0.19
N VAL A 36 3.43 -9.46 0.50
CA VAL A 36 4.17 -10.66 0.08
C VAL A 36 3.61 -11.92 0.74
N PRO A 37 3.38 -11.99 2.07
CA PRO A 37 2.73 -13.14 2.70
C PRO A 37 1.38 -13.53 2.05
N GLN A 38 0.52 -12.56 1.76
CA GLN A 38 -0.77 -12.78 1.09
C GLN A 38 -0.60 -13.36 -0.33
N LYS A 39 0.37 -12.86 -1.10
CA LYS A 39 0.70 -13.42 -2.43
C LYS A 39 1.16 -14.87 -2.34
N LEU A 40 2.00 -15.19 -1.35
CA LEU A 40 2.49 -16.56 -1.15
C LEU A 40 1.36 -17.51 -0.75
N TYR A 41 0.46 -17.08 0.13
CA TYR A 41 -0.75 -17.84 0.48
C TYR A 41 -1.65 -18.10 -0.74
N ALA A 42 -1.89 -17.08 -1.57
CA ALA A 42 -2.67 -17.23 -2.79
C ALA A 42 -2.03 -18.22 -3.77
N VAL A 43 -0.72 -18.11 -3.97
CA VAL A 43 0.05 -19.01 -4.86
C VAL A 43 0.03 -20.45 -4.35
N ASP A 44 0.28 -20.69 -3.07
CA ASP A 44 0.25 -22.03 -2.47
C ASP A 44 -1.15 -22.65 -2.58
N SER A 45 -2.20 -21.89 -2.27
CA SER A 45 -3.59 -22.34 -2.39
C SER A 45 -3.93 -22.76 -3.83
N ILE A 46 -3.59 -21.91 -4.81
CA ILE A 46 -3.89 -22.17 -6.22
C ILE A 46 -3.05 -23.34 -6.77
N LYS A 47 -1.79 -23.48 -6.35
CA LYS A 47 -0.94 -24.64 -6.71
C LYS A 47 -1.53 -25.97 -6.19
N ARG A 48 -2.29 -25.94 -5.09
CA ARG A 48 -3.04 -27.09 -4.55
C ARG A 48 -4.41 -27.28 -5.20
N GLY A 49 -4.74 -26.51 -6.24
CA GLY A 49 -6.02 -26.60 -6.95
C GLY A 49 -7.18 -25.92 -6.22
N VAL A 50 -6.90 -25.06 -5.24
CA VAL A 50 -7.93 -24.36 -4.45
C VAL A 50 -7.90 -22.86 -4.77
N LEU A 51 -9.05 -22.32 -5.18
CA LEU A 51 -9.26 -20.87 -5.26
C LEU A 51 -9.62 -20.35 -3.86
N PRO A 52 -8.75 -19.58 -3.17
CA PRO A 52 -8.97 -19.23 -1.77
C PRO A 52 -10.03 -18.11 -1.63
N PHE A 53 -11.24 -18.47 -1.25
CA PHE A 53 -12.28 -17.56 -0.79
C PHE A 53 -12.12 -17.20 0.70
N TRP A 54 -11.55 -18.11 1.49
CA TRP A 54 -11.34 -17.99 2.92
C TRP A 54 -9.89 -18.28 3.30
N ASN A 55 -9.30 -17.39 4.09
CA ASN A 55 -7.99 -17.56 4.70
C ASN A 55 -8.13 -17.95 6.18
N PRO A 56 -7.87 -19.22 6.56
CA PRO A 56 -8.00 -19.68 7.94
C PRO A 56 -6.76 -19.37 8.82
N LEU A 57 -5.74 -18.70 8.27
CA LEU A 57 -4.40 -18.65 8.88
C LEU A 57 -4.17 -17.44 9.79
N VAL A 58 -4.94 -16.36 9.63
CA VAL A 58 -4.81 -15.15 10.46
C VAL A 58 -6.17 -14.72 11.00
N LEU A 59 -6.17 -14.03 12.14
CA LEU A 59 -7.37 -13.54 12.83
C LEU A 59 -8.49 -14.59 13.02
N SER A 60 -8.12 -15.86 13.20
CA SER A 60 -9.06 -16.99 13.29
C SER A 60 -9.97 -17.17 12.06
N GLY A 61 -9.53 -16.71 10.88
CA GLY A 61 -10.25 -16.89 9.63
C GLY A 61 -10.86 -15.60 9.06
N LEU A 62 -10.65 -15.34 7.76
CA LEU A 62 -11.15 -14.14 7.07
C LEU A 62 -11.55 -14.41 5.60
N PRO A 63 -12.50 -13.64 5.03
CA PRO A 63 -12.77 -13.67 3.59
C PRO A 63 -11.59 -13.14 2.75
N PHE A 64 -10.87 -14.04 2.07
CA PHE A 64 -9.64 -13.71 1.35
C PHE A 64 -9.89 -13.08 -0.02
N LEU A 65 -10.69 -13.72 -0.89
CA LEU A 65 -11.00 -13.15 -2.22
C LEU A 65 -11.72 -11.79 -2.12
N ALA A 66 -12.53 -11.62 -1.08
CA ALA A 66 -13.31 -10.40 -0.87
C ALA A 66 -12.43 -9.20 -0.50
N ASP A 67 -11.25 -9.41 0.09
CA ASP A 67 -10.28 -8.33 0.26
C ASP A 67 -9.54 -8.10 -1.07
N ILE A 68 -9.91 -7.03 -1.77
CA ILE A 68 -9.31 -6.66 -3.06
C ILE A 68 -7.83 -6.29 -2.93
N ASN A 69 -7.34 -5.92 -1.74
CA ASN A 69 -5.94 -5.55 -1.51
C ASN A 69 -4.98 -6.69 -1.84
N ASN A 70 -5.43 -7.93 -1.59
CA ASN A 70 -4.72 -9.15 -1.98
C ASN A 70 -4.38 -9.20 -3.47
N SER A 71 -5.11 -8.45 -4.31
CA SER A 71 -4.91 -8.32 -5.77
C SER A 71 -4.70 -9.68 -6.44
N MET A 72 -5.40 -10.72 -5.96
CA MET A 72 -5.12 -12.12 -6.29
C MET A 72 -5.29 -12.41 -7.79
N VAL A 73 -6.35 -11.88 -8.37
CA VAL A 73 -6.70 -12.06 -9.80
C VAL A 73 -6.04 -11.00 -10.70
N TYR A 74 -5.16 -10.16 -10.16
CA TYR A 74 -4.43 -9.18 -10.94
C TYR A 74 -3.38 -9.86 -11.84
N PRO A 75 -3.19 -9.45 -13.11
CA PRO A 75 -2.31 -10.16 -14.04
C PRO A 75 -0.86 -10.30 -13.57
N TRP A 76 -0.32 -9.32 -12.83
CA TRP A 76 1.05 -9.38 -12.33
C TRP A 76 1.24 -10.33 -11.16
N THR A 77 0.16 -10.79 -10.52
CA THR A 77 0.25 -11.84 -9.49
C THR A 77 0.81 -13.14 -10.06
N VAL A 78 0.70 -13.37 -11.38
CA VAL A 78 1.33 -14.49 -12.08
C VAL A 78 2.85 -14.54 -11.85
N SER A 79 3.53 -13.41 -11.64
CA SER A 79 4.98 -13.40 -11.41
C SER A 79 5.38 -14.16 -10.14
N PHE A 80 4.51 -14.19 -9.12
CA PHE A 80 4.73 -14.94 -7.88
C PHE A 80 4.57 -16.46 -8.05
N PHE A 81 3.97 -16.93 -9.14
CA PHE A 81 3.96 -18.35 -9.50
C PHE A 81 5.27 -18.79 -10.17
N LEU A 82 5.92 -17.88 -10.89
CA LEU A 82 7.04 -18.17 -11.80
C LEU A 82 8.41 -17.88 -11.17
N PHE A 83 8.49 -16.90 -10.28
CA PHE A 83 9.75 -16.40 -9.72
C PHE A 83 9.76 -16.43 -8.20
N SER A 84 10.95 -16.22 -7.60
CA SER A 84 11.07 -16.02 -6.16
C SER A 84 10.29 -14.76 -5.71
N PRO A 85 9.88 -14.66 -4.43
CA PRO A 85 9.06 -13.55 -3.96
C PRO A 85 9.70 -12.17 -4.22
N ALA A 86 11.01 -12.06 -3.99
CA ALA A 86 11.80 -10.85 -4.27
C ALA A 86 11.76 -10.45 -5.76
N VAL A 87 11.99 -11.42 -6.66
CA VAL A 87 12.00 -11.16 -8.10
C VAL A 87 10.59 -10.81 -8.60
N ALA A 88 9.57 -11.51 -8.12
CA ALA A 88 8.17 -11.23 -8.44
C ALA A 88 7.74 -9.82 -7.99
N LEU A 89 8.15 -9.40 -6.79
CA LEU A 89 7.93 -8.05 -6.28
C LEU A 89 8.66 -7.00 -7.14
N ASN A 90 9.93 -7.24 -7.48
CA ASN A 90 10.72 -6.35 -8.34
C ASN A 90 10.08 -6.17 -9.72
N ILE A 91 9.68 -7.27 -10.37
CA ILE A 91 8.96 -7.25 -11.65
C ILE A 91 7.69 -6.42 -11.51
N THR A 92 6.92 -6.64 -10.45
CA THR A 92 5.68 -5.91 -10.19
C THR A 92 5.96 -4.42 -10.06
N VAL A 93 6.83 -3.98 -9.16
CA VAL A 93 7.09 -2.55 -8.94
C VAL A 93 7.63 -1.86 -10.21
N LEU A 94 8.70 -2.41 -10.80
CA LEU A 94 9.37 -1.79 -11.95
C LEU A 94 8.48 -1.70 -13.18
N SER A 95 7.69 -2.74 -13.46
CA SER A 95 6.77 -2.72 -14.61
C SER A 95 5.64 -1.70 -14.44
N HIS A 96 5.14 -1.47 -13.23
CA HIS A 96 4.11 -0.46 -12.98
C HIS A 96 4.65 0.96 -13.06
N LEU A 97 5.86 1.21 -12.53
CA LEU A 97 6.56 2.48 -12.73
C LEU A 97 6.79 2.75 -14.23
N PHE A 98 7.22 1.73 -14.98
CA PHE A 98 7.38 1.85 -16.44
C PHE A 98 6.06 2.13 -17.16
N LEU A 99 5.01 1.34 -16.88
CA LEU A 99 3.70 1.46 -17.53
C LEU A 99 3.04 2.80 -17.24
N THR A 100 3.13 3.29 -16.00
CA THR A 100 2.54 4.57 -15.63
C THR A 100 3.31 5.74 -16.25
N GLY A 101 4.65 5.66 -16.34
CA GLY A 101 5.47 6.62 -17.07
C GLY A 101 5.14 6.63 -18.58
N LEU A 102 4.95 5.46 -19.19
CA LEU A 102 4.54 5.34 -20.58
C LEU A 102 3.12 5.89 -20.81
N GLY A 103 2.21 5.65 -19.88
CA GLY A 103 0.86 6.23 -19.89
C GLY A 103 0.89 7.74 -19.80
N MET A 104 1.73 8.31 -18.93
CA MET A 104 1.90 9.75 -18.81
C MET A 104 2.50 10.36 -20.08
N TYR A 105 3.49 9.70 -20.70
CA TYR A 105 3.97 10.10 -22.02
C TYR A 105 2.82 10.11 -23.05
N ALA A 106 2.00 9.05 -23.09
CA ALA A 106 0.86 8.97 -23.99
C ALA A 106 -0.14 10.10 -23.73
N LEU A 107 -0.43 10.43 -22.46
CA LEU A 107 -1.31 11.52 -22.07
C LEU A 107 -0.79 12.86 -22.59
N CYS A 108 0.46 13.20 -22.30
CA CYS A 108 1.06 14.45 -22.78
C CYS A 108 1.03 14.54 -24.33
N ARG A 109 1.19 13.42 -25.03
CA ARG A 109 1.06 13.36 -26.49
C ARG A 109 -0.36 13.60 -26.97
N VAL A 110 -1.37 13.04 -26.28
CA VAL A 110 -2.79 13.35 -26.53
C VAL A 110 -3.10 14.82 -26.23
N LEU A 111 -2.43 15.43 -25.25
CA LEU A 111 -2.48 16.88 -24.97
C LEU A 111 -1.67 17.74 -25.97
N LYS A 112 -1.29 17.16 -27.12
CA LYS A 112 -0.56 17.83 -28.22
C LYS A 112 0.77 18.46 -27.77
N GLN A 113 1.41 17.94 -26.73
CA GLN A 113 2.75 18.35 -26.32
C GLN A 113 3.80 17.70 -27.22
N SER A 114 4.97 18.33 -27.39
CA SER A 114 6.09 17.78 -28.17
C SER A 114 6.64 16.48 -27.55
N PRO A 115 7.40 15.65 -28.30
CA PRO A 115 7.91 14.38 -27.75
C PRO A 115 8.80 14.56 -26.52
N TRP A 116 9.54 15.66 -26.44
CA TRP A 116 10.40 15.94 -25.29
C TRP A 116 9.61 16.46 -24.09
N GLN A 117 8.65 17.36 -24.30
CA GLN A 117 7.74 17.82 -23.25
C GLN A 117 7.02 16.62 -22.60
N ALA A 118 6.55 15.68 -23.42
CA ALA A 118 5.91 14.46 -22.94
C ALA A 118 6.86 13.52 -22.18
N ARG A 119 8.15 13.46 -22.54
CA ARG A 119 9.15 12.67 -21.79
C ARG A 119 9.45 13.27 -20.43
N ILE A 120 9.53 14.60 -20.34
CA ILE A 120 9.71 15.30 -19.07
C ILE A 120 8.51 15.01 -18.16
N GLY A 121 7.28 15.13 -18.66
CA GLY A 121 6.09 14.76 -17.88
C GLY A 121 6.08 13.30 -17.43
N ALA A 122 6.52 12.38 -18.32
CA ALA A 122 6.62 10.95 -17.98
C ALA A 122 7.59 10.67 -16.83
N VAL A 123 8.79 11.27 -16.84
CA VAL A 123 9.77 11.11 -15.76
C VAL A 123 9.34 11.83 -14.49
N ALA A 124 8.78 13.04 -14.61
CA ALA A 124 8.25 13.77 -13.45
C ALA A 124 7.15 13.00 -12.71
N TRP A 125 6.30 12.26 -13.44
CA TRP A 125 5.31 11.39 -12.83
C TRP A 125 5.92 10.12 -12.26
N MET A 126 6.65 9.37 -13.09
CA MET A 126 7.25 8.07 -12.74
C MET A 126 8.18 8.15 -11.53
N LEU A 127 8.89 9.26 -11.37
CA LEU A 127 9.82 9.54 -10.26
C LEU A 127 9.27 10.59 -9.29
N SER A 128 7.96 10.88 -9.31
CA SER A 128 7.36 11.78 -8.30
C SER A 128 7.46 11.15 -6.91
N GLY A 129 7.54 11.99 -5.88
CA GLY A 129 7.53 11.52 -4.49
C GLY A 129 6.33 10.61 -4.19
N HIS A 130 5.15 10.94 -4.73
CA HIS A 130 3.98 10.06 -4.65
C HIS A 130 4.21 8.66 -5.23
N MET A 131 4.70 8.55 -6.47
CA MET A 131 4.91 7.24 -7.12
C MET A 131 5.95 6.38 -6.41
N VAL A 132 6.99 7.00 -5.86
CA VAL A 132 8.01 6.32 -5.06
C VAL A 132 7.43 5.87 -3.73
N ALA A 133 6.65 6.71 -3.06
CA ALA A 133 6.02 6.36 -1.80
C ALA A 133 5.07 5.16 -1.94
N VAL A 134 4.20 5.18 -2.96
CA VAL A 134 3.28 4.05 -3.20
C VAL A 134 4.00 2.80 -3.70
N SER A 135 5.27 2.85 -4.09
CA SER A 135 6.05 1.64 -4.39
C SER A 135 6.26 0.73 -3.16
N ASN A 136 6.08 1.29 -1.96
CA ASN A 136 6.08 0.55 -0.68
C ASN A 136 4.68 -0.03 -0.31
N ASN A 137 3.67 0.17 -1.15
CA ASN A 137 2.35 -0.46 -1.05
C ASN A 137 1.90 -0.89 -2.47
N VAL A 138 2.16 -2.15 -2.81
CA VAL A 138 1.95 -2.67 -4.18
C VAL A 138 0.51 -2.51 -4.66
N ALA A 139 -0.50 -2.73 -3.82
CA ALA A 139 -1.91 -2.58 -4.23
C ALA A 139 -2.22 -1.13 -4.66
N LEU A 140 -1.69 -0.16 -3.91
CA LEU A 140 -1.84 1.25 -4.24
C LEU A 140 -1.08 1.62 -5.51
N LEU A 141 0.16 1.12 -5.70
CA LEU A 141 0.94 1.29 -6.93
C LEU A 141 0.21 0.72 -8.16
N GLN A 142 -0.27 -0.52 -8.06
CA GLN A 142 -0.95 -1.22 -9.16
C GLN A 142 -2.17 -0.46 -9.64
N SER A 143 -3.00 0.01 -8.70
CA SER A 143 -4.18 0.81 -9.00
C SER A 143 -3.79 2.18 -9.60
N THR A 144 -2.79 2.85 -9.01
CA THR A 144 -2.32 4.18 -9.44
C THR A 144 -1.64 4.18 -10.83
N ALA A 145 -1.10 3.04 -11.26
CA ALA A 145 -0.37 2.96 -12.52
C ALA A 145 -1.25 3.19 -13.77
N TRP A 146 -2.56 2.99 -13.64
CA TRP A 146 -3.51 3.06 -14.75
C TRP A 146 -4.09 4.46 -14.98
N LEU A 147 -3.93 5.38 -14.03
CA LEU A 147 -4.47 6.75 -14.07
C LEU A 147 -4.16 7.50 -15.38
N PRO A 148 -2.90 7.54 -15.86
CA PRO A 148 -2.61 8.24 -17.11
C PRO A 148 -3.29 7.61 -18.33
N TRP A 149 -3.44 6.28 -18.34
CA TRP A 149 -4.10 5.55 -19.42
C TRP A 149 -5.60 5.82 -19.45
N ILE A 150 -6.25 5.91 -18.29
CA ILE A 150 -7.66 6.30 -18.17
C ILE A 150 -7.86 7.69 -18.79
N PHE A 151 -7.03 8.67 -18.41
CA PHE A 151 -7.11 10.02 -18.96
C PHE A 151 -6.85 10.05 -20.48
N VAL A 152 -5.87 9.29 -20.98
CA VAL A 152 -5.63 9.14 -22.43
C VAL A 152 -6.90 8.69 -23.14
N LEU A 153 -7.54 7.63 -22.67
CA LEU A 153 -8.71 7.05 -23.32
C LEU A 153 -9.92 7.97 -23.23
N VAL A 154 -10.14 8.62 -22.08
CA VAL A 154 -11.24 9.57 -21.89
C VAL A 154 -11.09 10.79 -22.81
N VAL A 155 -9.90 11.40 -22.91
CA VAL A 155 -9.67 12.55 -23.81
C VAL A 155 -9.84 12.12 -25.27
N LEU A 156 -9.28 10.99 -25.68
CA LEU A 156 -9.45 10.46 -27.04
C LEU A 156 -10.92 10.15 -27.38
N ALA A 157 -11.68 9.62 -26.42
CA ALA A 157 -13.09 9.29 -26.61
C ALA A 157 -13.97 10.55 -26.73
N LEU A 158 -13.77 11.54 -25.86
CA LEU A 158 -14.61 12.74 -25.83
C LEU A 158 -14.19 13.76 -26.89
N ARG A 159 -12.92 14.18 -26.91
CA ARG A 159 -12.41 15.23 -27.80
C ARG A 159 -12.26 14.72 -29.22
N ASP A 160 -11.58 13.58 -29.36
CA ASP A 160 -11.18 13.05 -30.67
C ASP A 160 -12.19 12.00 -31.20
N ARG A 161 -13.31 11.80 -30.49
CA ARG A 161 -14.44 10.92 -30.85
C ARG A 161 -14.01 9.48 -31.18
N SER A 162 -12.95 9.01 -30.53
CA SER A 162 -12.38 7.69 -30.78
C SER A 162 -13.25 6.58 -30.18
N LYS A 163 -13.95 5.85 -31.06
CA LYS A 163 -14.70 4.63 -30.68
C LYS A 163 -13.79 3.55 -30.10
N LYS A 164 -12.54 3.46 -30.58
CA LYS A 164 -11.55 2.51 -30.05
C LYS A 164 -11.17 2.86 -28.61
N ALA A 165 -11.03 4.15 -28.30
CA ALA A 165 -10.71 4.56 -26.94
C ALA A 165 -11.86 4.27 -25.98
N LEU A 166 -13.09 4.58 -26.39
CA LEU A 166 -14.30 4.23 -25.62
C LEU A 166 -14.42 2.71 -25.40
N ALA A 167 -14.08 1.92 -26.43
CA ALA A 167 -14.13 0.48 -26.34
C ALA A 167 -13.06 -0.10 -25.42
N LEU A 168 -11.86 0.50 -25.33
CA LEU A 168 -10.77 0.03 -24.45
C LEU A 168 -10.88 0.53 -23.00
N LEU A 169 -11.70 1.54 -22.73
CA LEU A 169 -11.81 2.15 -21.40
C LEU A 169 -12.21 1.15 -20.29
N PRO A 170 -13.18 0.22 -20.51
CA PRO A 170 -13.50 -0.79 -19.51
C PRO A 170 -12.31 -1.66 -19.10
N LEU A 171 -11.44 -2.08 -20.04
CA LEU A 171 -10.26 -2.89 -19.71
C LEU A 171 -9.31 -2.18 -18.73
N VAL A 172 -9.08 -0.88 -18.93
CA VAL A 172 -8.18 -0.13 -18.05
C VAL A 172 -8.81 0.05 -16.67
N PHE A 173 -10.12 0.29 -16.58
CA PHE A 173 -10.82 0.30 -15.30
C PHE A 173 -10.84 -1.07 -14.62
N VAL A 174 -10.94 -2.17 -15.38
CA VAL A 174 -10.83 -3.52 -14.82
C VAL A 174 -9.46 -3.67 -14.18
N LEU A 175 -8.38 -3.33 -14.89
CA LEU A 175 -7.02 -3.40 -14.35
C LEU A 175 -6.82 -2.51 -13.12
N GLU A 176 -7.42 -1.32 -13.09
CA GLU A 176 -7.41 -0.43 -11.93
C GLU A 176 -8.09 -1.07 -10.71
N ILE A 177 -9.29 -1.64 -10.87
CA ILE A 177 -10.03 -2.31 -9.78
C ILE A 177 -9.28 -3.56 -9.31
N LEU A 178 -8.78 -4.38 -10.24
CA LEU A 178 -8.04 -5.58 -9.91
C LEU A 178 -6.70 -5.27 -9.22
N GLY A 179 -6.17 -4.05 -9.39
CA GLY A 179 -4.98 -3.55 -8.67
C GLY A 179 -5.16 -3.47 -7.15
N GLY A 180 -6.40 -3.49 -6.66
CA GLY A 180 -6.68 -3.83 -5.27
C GLY A 180 -6.75 -2.67 -4.28
N HIS A 181 -6.76 -1.41 -4.74
CA HIS A 181 -6.91 -0.27 -3.84
C HIS A 181 -8.06 0.66 -4.25
N PRO A 182 -9.06 0.93 -3.38
CA PRO A 182 -10.25 1.71 -3.76
C PRO A 182 -9.98 3.22 -3.85
N GLN A 183 -8.92 3.71 -3.22
CA GLN A 183 -8.62 5.14 -3.11
C GLN A 183 -8.21 5.82 -4.44
N PRO A 184 -7.28 5.30 -5.26
CA PRO A 184 -6.98 5.92 -6.56
C PRO A 184 -8.20 6.03 -7.50
N PRO A 185 -9.05 4.98 -7.68
CA PRO A 185 -10.29 5.09 -8.45
C PRO A 185 -11.22 6.23 -8.00
N LEU A 186 -11.33 6.46 -6.69
CA LEU A 186 -12.16 7.52 -6.14
C LEU A 186 -11.60 8.91 -6.49
N TYR A 187 -10.31 9.14 -6.25
CA TYR A 187 -9.68 10.43 -6.53
C TYR A 187 -9.64 10.75 -8.02
N ILE A 188 -9.34 9.76 -8.87
CA ILE A 188 -9.35 9.96 -10.32
C ILE A 188 -10.78 10.18 -10.83
N GLY A 189 -11.76 9.48 -10.25
CA GLY A 189 -13.18 9.66 -10.52
C GLY A 189 -13.63 11.10 -10.27
N MET A 190 -13.13 11.76 -9.21
CA MET A 190 -13.40 13.18 -8.94
C MET A 190 -12.86 14.09 -10.04
N VAL A 191 -11.61 13.90 -10.49
CA VAL A 191 -11.02 14.70 -11.57
C VAL A 191 -11.76 14.47 -12.90
N LEU A 192 -12.12 13.22 -13.19
CA LEU A 192 -12.88 12.85 -14.37
C LEU A 192 -14.30 13.43 -14.32
N ALA A 193 -14.95 13.46 -13.16
CA ALA A 193 -16.25 14.10 -13.00
C ALA A 193 -16.19 15.58 -13.38
N VAL A 194 -15.18 16.32 -12.91
CA VAL A 194 -14.96 17.73 -13.31
C VAL A 194 -14.73 17.84 -14.82
N TYR A 195 -13.90 16.98 -15.41
CA TYR A 195 -13.67 16.95 -16.86
C TYR A 195 -14.97 16.72 -17.66
N LEU A 196 -15.79 15.75 -17.22
CA LEU A 196 -17.05 15.39 -17.87
C LEU A 196 -18.13 16.46 -17.69
N LEU A 197 -18.17 17.17 -16.56
CA LEU A 197 -19.16 18.21 -16.30
C LEU A 197 -18.90 19.45 -17.15
N PHE A 198 -17.64 19.83 -17.36
CA PHE A 198 -17.30 21.11 -18.00
C PHE A 198 -16.76 20.99 -19.43
N ALA A 199 -16.60 19.78 -19.98
CA ALA A 199 -16.04 19.59 -21.32
C ALA A 199 -16.81 20.41 -22.39
N PRO A 200 -16.18 20.83 -23.50
CA PRO A 200 -16.88 21.56 -24.56
C PRO A 200 -17.37 20.67 -25.72
N TYR A 201 -17.03 19.38 -25.74
CA TYR A 201 -17.11 18.56 -26.96
C TYR A 201 -18.47 17.92 -27.26
N TRP A 202 -19.35 17.80 -26.26
CA TRP A 202 -20.65 17.10 -26.32
C TRP A 202 -21.65 17.71 -25.35
N LYS A 203 -22.94 17.37 -25.41
CA LYS A 203 -23.88 17.70 -24.31
C LYS A 203 -23.51 16.91 -23.04
N VAL A 204 -23.69 17.51 -21.86
CA VAL A 204 -23.30 16.91 -20.55
C VAL A 204 -23.81 15.46 -20.42
N TRP A 205 -25.09 15.20 -20.68
CA TRP A 205 -25.67 13.86 -20.56
C TRP A 205 -25.00 12.81 -21.46
N LYS A 206 -24.58 13.17 -22.68
CA LYS A 206 -23.85 12.25 -23.57
C LYS A 206 -22.49 11.89 -22.99
N ARG A 207 -21.79 12.86 -22.38
CA ARG A 207 -20.48 12.63 -21.74
C ARG A 207 -20.62 11.73 -20.53
N VAL A 208 -21.63 11.99 -19.71
CA VAL A 208 -21.97 11.14 -18.56
C VAL A 208 -22.25 9.71 -19.02
N VAL A 209 -23.11 9.51 -20.03
CA VAL A 209 -23.38 8.16 -20.59
C VAL A 209 -22.10 7.50 -21.13
N MET A 210 -21.25 8.24 -21.84
CA MET A 210 -19.98 7.72 -22.38
C MET A 210 -18.96 7.33 -21.30
N PHE A 211 -19.18 7.72 -20.04
CA PHE A 211 -18.35 7.32 -18.91
C PHE A 211 -19.04 6.24 -18.05
N VAL A 212 -20.31 6.44 -17.75
CA VAL A 212 -21.13 5.52 -16.93
C VAL A 212 -21.25 4.16 -17.61
N VAL A 213 -21.45 4.09 -18.93
CA VAL A 213 -21.54 2.80 -19.63
C VAL A 213 -20.25 1.99 -19.48
N PRO A 214 -19.04 2.52 -19.78
CA PRO A 214 -17.80 1.83 -19.46
C PRO A 214 -17.67 1.42 -18.00
N ALA A 215 -18.01 2.28 -17.04
CA ALA A 215 -17.92 1.96 -15.61
C ALA A 215 -18.86 0.80 -15.22
N VAL A 216 -20.10 0.78 -15.73
CA VAL A 216 -21.06 -0.31 -15.50
C VAL A 216 -20.57 -1.61 -16.12
N VAL A 217 -20.01 -1.57 -17.34
CA VAL A 217 -19.40 -2.74 -17.98
C VAL A 217 -18.25 -3.27 -17.13
N THR A 218 -17.38 -2.38 -16.63
CA THR A 218 -16.30 -2.76 -15.71
C THR A 218 -16.84 -3.44 -14.46
N LEU A 219 -17.80 -2.82 -13.75
CA LEU A 219 -18.40 -3.38 -12.54
C LEU A 219 -19.03 -4.75 -12.78
N ALA A 220 -19.63 -4.96 -13.96
CA ALA A 220 -20.17 -6.27 -14.33
C ALA A 220 -19.06 -7.29 -14.63
N MET A 221 -18.00 -6.90 -15.35
CA MET A 221 -16.81 -7.74 -15.61
C MET A 221 -16.09 -8.14 -14.32
N THR A 222 -16.09 -7.29 -13.29
CA THR A 222 -15.46 -7.53 -11.99
C THR A 222 -16.46 -7.88 -10.88
N ALA A 223 -17.72 -8.17 -11.22
CA ALA A 223 -18.78 -8.47 -10.26
C ALA A 223 -18.40 -9.59 -9.28
N PHE A 224 -17.74 -10.65 -9.77
CA PHE A 224 -17.26 -11.77 -8.94
C PHE A 224 -16.31 -11.35 -7.80
N LEU A 225 -15.67 -10.18 -7.91
CA LEU A 225 -14.74 -9.63 -6.92
C LEU A 225 -15.36 -8.44 -6.16
N VAL A 226 -15.97 -7.49 -6.87
CA VAL A 226 -16.49 -6.24 -6.30
C VAL A 226 -17.65 -6.50 -5.34
N PHE A 227 -18.56 -7.43 -5.65
CA PHE A 227 -19.70 -7.67 -4.75
C PHE A 227 -19.30 -8.35 -3.43
N PRO A 228 -18.47 -9.42 -3.42
CA PRO A 228 -17.90 -9.93 -2.18
C PRO A 228 -17.12 -8.86 -1.39
N PHE A 229 -16.36 -8.02 -2.07
CA PHE A 229 -15.69 -6.88 -1.45
C PHE A 229 -16.64 -5.90 -0.77
N LEU A 230 -17.73 -5.52 -1.45
CA LEU A 230 -18.75 -4.65 -0.85
C LEU A 230 -19.41 -5.31 0.37
N GLN A 231 -19.62 -6.63 0.33
CA GLN A 231 -20.16 -7.38 1.47
C GLN A 231 -19.19 -7.38 2.66
N LEU A 232 -17.90 -7.61 2.44
CA LEU A 232 -16.87 -7.53 3.49
C LEU A 232 -16.71 -6.10 4.00
N SER A 233 -16.58 -5.12 3.11
CA SER A 233 -16.43 -3.71 3.45
C SER A 233 -17.61 -3.18 4.23
N ALA A 234 -18.84 -3.63 3.97
CA ALA A 234 -20.05 -3.24 4.71
C ALA A 234 -20.18 -3.92 6.08
N ARG A 235 -19.34 -4.91 6.38
CA ARG A 235 -19.34 -5.67 7.64
C ARG A 235 -18.00 -5.61 8.37
N SER A 236 -17.14 -4.65 8.00
CA SER A 236 -15.81 -4.49 8.60
C SER A 236 -15.76 -3.30 9.54
N THR A 237 -14.64 -3.18 10.25
CA THR A 237 -14.23 -2.01 11.04
C THR A 237 -14.22 -0.69 10.26
N ARG A 238 -14.35 -0.69 8.92
CA ARG A 238 -14.28 0.51 8.07
C ARG A 238 -15.60 1.25 7.82
N VAL A 239 -16.75 0.72 8.25
CA VAL A 239 -18.07 1.32 7.98
C VAL A 239 -18.36 2.56 8.85
N HIS A 240 -17.77 2.65 10.04
CA HIS A 240 -18.11 3.66 11.05
C HIS A 240 -16.92 4.54 11.44
N MET A 241 -16.20 5.09 10.45
CA MET A 241 -15.16 6.08 10.75
C MET A 241 -15.79 7.37 11.28
N THR A 242 -15.32 7.81 12.45
CA THR A 242 -15.60 9.13 13.01
C THR A 242 -14.99 10.23 12.16
N LEU A 243 -15.49 11.47 12.28
CA LEU A 243 -14.92 12.62 11.55
C LEU A 243 -13.42 12.78 11.86
N ASN A 244 -13.02 12.60 13.13
CA ASN A 244 -11.63 12.65 13.56
C ASN A 244 -10.76 11.62 12.84
N GLU A 245 -11.25 10.39 12.62
CA GLU A 245 -10.53 9.36 11.86
C GLU A 245 -10.45 9.69 10.36
N VAL A 246 -11.51 10.28 9.79
CA VAL A 246 -11.53 10.71 8.38
C VAL A 246 -10.51 11.81 8.13
N ILE A 247 -10.46 12.85 8.98
CA ILE A 247 -9.54 13.98 8.83
C ILE A 247 -8.15 13.69 9.41
N ASN A 248 -7.99 12.57 10.12
CA ASN A 248 -6.68 12.07 10.52
C ASN A 248 -5.83 11.86 9.26
N GLY A 249 -4.57 12.31 9.31
CA GLY A 249 -3.71 12.36 8.12
C GLY A 249 -3.98 13.53 7.16
N SER A 250 -4.62 14.61 7.62
CA SER A 250 -4.62 15.90 6.92
C SER A 250 -3.19 16.36 6.62
N LEU A 251 -2.99 17.03 5.48
CA LEU A 251 -1.69 17.58 5.08
C LEU A 251 -1.38 18.80 5.96
N HIS A 252 -0.39 18.65 6.84
CA HIS A 252 0.08 19.77 7.64
C HIS A 252 0.67 20.86 6.72
N PRO A 253 0.26 22.14 6.81
CA PRO A 253 0.68 23.19 5.88
C PRO A 253 2.20 23.34 5.73
N ALA A 254 2.93 23.18 6.83
CA ALA A 254 4.40 23.20 6.81
C ALA A 254 5.02 22.11 5.91
N LEU A 255 4.36 20.97 5.66
CA LEU A 255 4.87 19.94 4.75
C LEU A 255 4.84 20.35 3.27
N LEU A 256 4.15 21.44 2.91
CA LEU A 256 4.25 22.02 1.56
C LEU A 256 5.68 22.46 1.23
N VAL A 257 6.54 22.65 2.24
CA VAL A 257 7.97 22.94 2.04
C VAL A 257 8.69 21.79 1.33
N HIS A 258 8.23 20.54 1.46
CA HIS A 258 8.79 19.38 0.73
C HIS A 258 8.70 19.53 -0.79
N TRP A 259 7.77 20.35 -1.26
CA TRP A 259 7.60 20.58 -2.68
C TRP A 259 8.70 21.48 -3.25
N PHE A 260 9.40 22.21 -2.39
CA PHE A 260 10.54 23.02 -2.76
C PHE A 260 11.85 22.36 -2.30
N PHE A 261 11.81 21.63 -1.19
CA PHE A 261 12.97 21.00 -0.54
C PHE A 261 12.59 19.58 -0.04
N PRO A 262 12.70 18.56 -0.90
CA PRO A 262 12.11 17.22 -0.69
C PRO A 262 12.66 16.42 0.48
N ASN A 263 13.78 16.85 1.10
CA ASN A 263 14.38 16.16 2.25
C ASN A 263 14.64 17.12 3.42
N ILE A 264 13.81 18.16 3.55
CA ILE A 264 14.03 19.20 4.57
C ILE A 264 13.70 18.69 5.98
N PHE A 265 12.59 17.98 6.17
CA PHE A 265 12.16 17.48 7.47
C PHE A 265 12.56 16.03 7.71
N ASP A 266 12.75 15.25 6.67
CA ASP A 266 13.23 13.88 6.77
C ASP A 266 14.20 13.49 5.66
N ASN A 267 15.10 12.57 5.98
CA ASN A 267 16.06 11.99 5.06
C ASN A 267 16.55 10.65 5.62
N ALA A 268 16.14 9.53 5.03
CA ALA A 268 16.50 8.22 5.56
C ALA A 268 17.97 7.83 5.32
N ASP A 269 18.64 8.37 4.28
CA ASP A 269 20.09 8.19 4.08
C ASP A 269 20.87 8.80 5.27
N LEU A 270 20.39 9.93 5.81
CA LEU A 270 20.94 10.61 6.99
C LEU A 270 20.28 10.17 8.31
N ARG A 271 19.29 9.28 8.24
CA ARG A 271 18.47 8.81 9.37
C ARG A 271 17.93 9.96 10.22
N MET A 272 17.50 11.01 9.53
CA MET A 272 17.04 12.27 10.07
C MET A 272 15.52 12.39 9.94
N VAL A 273 14.85 12.79 11.02
CA VAL A 273 13.44 13.26 11.02
C VAL A 273 13.30 14.40 12.03
N TRP A 274 12.65 15.49 11.65
CA TRP A 274 12.31 16.62 12.54
C TRP A 274 11.11 17.42 12.01
N GLY A 275 10.69 18.45 12.74
CA GLY A 275 9.62 19.35 12.31
C GLY A 275 8.21 18.89 12.72
N PRO A 276 7.16 19.29 11.97
CA PRO A 276 5.75 19.20 12.40
C PRO A 276 5.20 17.76 12.51
N GLU A 277 5.93 16.76 12.02
CA GLU A 277 5.51 15.36 11.97
C GLU A 277 6.59 14.45 12.53
N TRP A 278 6.98 14.70 13.78
CA TRP A 278 7.99 13.93 14.49
C TRP A 278 7.72 12.41 14.41
N GLY A 279 8.75 11.63 14.04
CA GLY A 279 8.71 10.17 14.03
C GLY A 279 7.93 9.52 12.88
N LYS A 280 7.55 10.26 11.83
CA LYS A 280 6.85 9.70 10.66
C LYS A 280 7.47 10.15 9.35
N LEU A 281 7.91 9.20 8.52
CA LEU A 281 8.11 9.45 7.09
C LEU A 281 6.73 9.57 6.44
N LYS A 282 6.26 10.79 6.17
CA LYS A 282 4.99 10.97 5.47
C LYS A 282 5.17 10.77 3.97
N GLN A 283 4.40 9.83 3.45
CA GLN A 283 4.34 9.40 2.05
C GLN A 283 3.70 10.44 1.10
N THR A 284 3.71 11.73 1.43
CA THR A 284 2.88 12.77 0.78
C THR A 284 3.72 13.81 0.05
N ASP A 285 4.77 13.39 -0.64
CA ASP A 285 5.64 14.29 -1.38
C ASP A 285 5.06 14.63 -2.76
N GLY A 286 4.61 15.88 -2.89
CA GLY A 286 4.16 16.48 -4.15
C GLY A 286 5.31 17.01 -5.01
N TYR A 287 6.56 16.63 -4.74
CA TYR A 287 7.73 17.11 -5.48
C TYR A 287 7.70 16.60 -6.93
N ILE A 288 7.68 17.55 -7.89
CA ILE A 288 7.73 17.33 -9.34
C ILE A 288 8.76 18.26 -10.00
N THR A 289 9.92 18.43 -9.33
CA THR A 289 11.02 19.40 -9.58
C THR A 289 10.72 20.84 -9.17
N LEU A 290 11.64 21.53 -8.50
CA LEU A 290 11.44 22.93 -8.08
C LEU A 290 11.09 23.83 -9.26
N ILE A 291 11.92 23.79 -10.30
CA ILE A 291 11.70 24.61 -11.50
C ILE A 291 10.41 24.20 -12.22
N GLY A 292 10.04 22.92 -12.19
CA GLY A 292 8.78 22.42 -12.72
C GLY A 292 7.60 23.03 -11.98
N ILE A 293 7.62 23.06 -10.65
CA ILE A 293 6.56 23.64 -9.82
C ILE A 293 6.40 25.12 -10.11
N ILE A 294 7.49 25.89 -10.13
CA ILE A 294 7.46 27.32 -10.47
C ILE A 294 6.90 27.53 -11.89
N ALA A 295 7.38 26.74 -12.86
CA ALA A 295 6.89 26.82 -14.24
C ALA A 295 5.40 26.48 -14.33
N VAL A 296 4.93 25.45 -13.61
CA VAL A 296 3.51 25.04 -13.57
C VAL A 296 2.65 26.12 -12.94
N LEU A 297 3.05 26.71 -11.81
CA LEU A 297 2.30 27.79 -11.15
C LEU A 297 2.23 29.05 -12.04
N LEU A 298 3.33 29.44 -12.68
CA LEU A 298 3.35 30.60 -13.58
C LEU A 298 2.57 30.35 -14.87
N PHE A 299 2.68 29.14 -15.45
CA PHE A 299 1.86 28.72 -16.57
C PHE A 299 0.37 28.69 -16.17
N THR A 300 0.06 28.29 -14.94
CA THR A 300 -1.28 28.32 -14.37
C THR A 300 -1.87 29.72 -14.37
N TRP A 301 -1.09 30.73 -14.01
CA TRP A 301 -1.58 32.11 -13.97
C TRP A 301 -1.58 32.80 -15.34
N ARG A 302 -0.49 32.68 -16.11
CA ARG A 302 -0.23 33.53 -17.30
C ARG A 302 -0.25 32.78 -18.63
N GLY A 303 -0.17 31.45 -18.60
CA GLY A 303 -0.15 30.62 -19.80
C GLY A 303 -1.53 30.46 -20.44
N LYS A 304 -1.59 30.47 -21.76
CA LYS A 304 -2.78 30.02 -22.51
C LYS A 304 -2.87 28.49 -22.41
N LYS A 305 -4.01 28.01 -21.91
CA LYS A 305 -4.27 26.58 -21.65
C LYS A 305 -5.37 26.06 -22.53
N THR A 306 -5.21 24.82 -22.98
CA THR A 306 -6.31 24.01 -23.49
C THR A 306 -7.33 23.70 -22.39
N TYR A 307 -8.50 23.21 -22.79
CA TYR A 307 -9.53 22.84 -21.84
C TYR A 307 -9.07 21.72 -20.88
N GLU A 308 -8.41 20.68 -21.40
CA GLU A 308 -7.83 19.60 -20.58
C GLU A 308 -6.81 20.12 -19.58
N GLU A 309 -5.89 21.00 -20.02
CA GLU A 309 -4.88 21.58 -19.14
C GLU A 309 -5.51 22.43 -18.03
N LYS A 310 -6.62 23.14 -18.30
CA LYS A 310 -7.39 23.86 -17.26
C LYS A 310 -7.95 22.89 -16.22
N VAL A 311 -8.60 21.81 -16.66
CA VAL A 311 -9.18 20.83 -15.73
C VAL A 311 -8.10 20.20 -14.86
N LEU A 312 -6.97 19.79 -15.45
CA LEU A 312 -5.86 19.20 -14.71
C LEU A 312 -5.33 20.19 -13.65
N VAL A 313 -4.98 21.40 -14.06
CA VAL A 313 -4.39 22.42 -13.18
C VAL A 313 -5.35 22.86 -12.07
N TYR A 314 -6.62 23.10 -12.37
CA TYR A 314 -7.58 23.53 -11.35
C TYR A 314 -7.96 22.39 -10.39
N SER A 315 -8.02 21.14 -10.88
CA SER A 315 -8.20 19.98 -10.01
C SER A 315 -6.99 19.78 -9.10
N ALA A 316 -5.78 20.04 -9.59
CA ALA A 316 -4.55 20.01 -8.79
C ALA A 316 -4.57 21.04 -7.66
N LEU A 317 -5.00 22.28 -7.94
CA LEU A 317 -5.13 23.32 -6.92
C LEU A 317 -6.23 22.97 -5.91
N PHE A 318 -7.36 22.46 -6.38
CA PHE A 318 -8.47 22.06 -5.52
C PHE A 318 -8.10 20.86 -4.64
N SER A 319 -7.34 19.89 -5.15
CA SER A 319 -6.90 18.75 -4.36
C SER A 319 -5.95 19.14 -3.23
N ILE A 320 -5.12 20.17 -3.41
CA ILE A 320 -4.29 20.73 -2.32
C ILE A 320 -5.19 21.27 -1.21
N PHE A 321 -6.21 22.04 -1.58
CA PHE A 321 -7.17 22.59 -0.62
C PHE A 321 -7.89 21.50 0.18
N LEU A 322 -8.37 20.44 -0.49
CA LEU A 322 -8.99 19.30 0.18
C LEU A 322 -8.00 18.53 1.07
N ALA A 323 -6.74 18.39 0.62
CA ALA A 323 -5.69 17.66 1.32
C ALA A 323 -5.30 18.33 2.66
N LEU A 324 -5.36 19.66 2.74
CA LEU A 324 -5.10 20.39 3.99
C LEU A 324 -6.13 20.06 5.09
N GLY A 325 -7.32 19.57 4.74
CA GLY A 325 -8.30 19.04 5.69
C GLY A 325 -8.54 19.96 6.88
N LYS A 326 -8.26 19.47 8.10
CA LYS A 326 -8.50 20.20 9.37
C LYS A 326 -7.80 21.56 9.49
N TYR A 327 -6.77 21.82 8.69
CA TYR A 327 -6.01 23.08 8.74
C TYR A 327 -6.69 24.23 7.99
N VAL A 328 -7.80 23.97 7.31
CA VAL A 328 -8.58 24.99 6.60
C VAL A 328 -9.92 25.21 7.31
N PRO A 329 -10.25 26.44 7.73
CA PRO A 329 -11.52 26.74 8.39
C PRO A 329 -12.73 26.27 7.58
N GLY A 330 -13.65 25.55 8.23
CA GLY A 330 -14.89 25.05 7.63
C GLY A 330 -14.75 23.73 6.85
N MET A 331 -13.55 23.18 6.68
CA MET A 331 -13.37 21.91 5.98
C MET A 331 -13.96 20.71 6.73
N GLU A 332 -13.94 20.72 8.06
CA GLU A 332 -14.55 19.64 8.86
C GLU A 332 -16.05 19.49 8.53
N ALA A 333 -16.78 20.60 8.44
CA ALA A 333 -18.18 20.59 8.03
C ALA A 333 -18.38 20.11 6.58
N LEU A 334 -17.41 20.36 5.68
CA LEU A 334 -17.45 19.83 4.32
C LEU A 334 -17.26 18.30 4.32
N TYR A 335 -16.26 17.80 5.04
CA TYR A 335 -16.01 16.36 5.19
C TYR A 335 -17.19 15.66 5.86
N GLU A 336 -17.86 16.32 6.80
CA GLU A 336 -19.05 15.77 7.47
C GLU A 336 -20.26 15.65 6.52
N ARG A 337 -20.50 16.67 5.68
CA ARG A 337 -21.67 16.75 4.79
C ARG A 337 -21.53 16.00 3.47
N VAL A 338 -20.30 15.90 2.96
CA VAL A 338 -20.06 15.29 1.64
C VAL A 338 -19.71 13.82 1.81
N ALA A 339 -20.71 12.94 1.63
CA ALA A 339 -20.58 11.50 1.85
C ALA A 339 -19.37 10.87 1.15
N ILE A 340 -19.05 11.28 -0.09
CA ILE A 340 -17.90 10.74 -0.83
C ILE A 340 -16.55 11.06 -0.19
N LEU A 341 -16.43 12.18 0.54
CA LEU A 341 -15.22 12.53 1.28
C LEU A 341 -15.04 11.72 2.57
N ARG A 342 -16.13 11.12 3.09
CA ARG A 342 -16.09 10.22 4.26
C ARG A 342 -15.68 8.79 3.93
N LEU A 343 -15.70 8.43 2.64
CA LEU A 343 -15.29 7.11 2.19
C LEU A 343 -13.78 6.88 2.28
N VAL A 344 -12.99 7.95 2.46
CA VAL A 344 -11.52 7.88 2.37
C VAL A 344 -10.87 8.66 3.50
N ARG A 345 -10.05 7.97 4.31
CA ARG A 345 -9.18 8.55 5.33
C ARG A 345 -7.89 9.14 4.72
N ASN A 346 -7.14 9.92 5.51
CA ASN A 346 -5.89 10.55 5.10
C ASN A 346 -6.08 11.54 3.93
N PRO A 347 -6.67 12.73 4.16
CA PRO A 347 -6.85 13.76 3.13
C PRO A 347 -5.59 14.09 2.33
N SER A 348 -4.41 14.01 2.97
CA SER A 348 -3.12 14.22 2.31
C SER A 348 -2.87 13.32 1.09
N ALA A 349 -3.51 12.15 0.99
CA ALA A 349 -3.40 11.28 -0.17
C ALA A 349 -3.99 11.89 -1.46
N MET A 350 -4.85 12.91 -1.36
CA MET A 350 -5.35 13.66 -2.51
C MET A 350 -4.25 14.42 -3.27
N ILE A 351 -3.06 14.57 -2.69
CA ILE A 351 -1.87 15.12 -3.38
C ILE A 351 -1.48 14.30 -4.63
N ILE A 352 -1.94 13.05 -4.75
CA ILE A 352 -1.86 12.29 -6.02
C ILE A 352 -2.36 13.09 -7.23
N VAL A 353 -3.45 13.85 -7.06
CA VAL A 353 -4.04 14.64 -8.15
C VAL A 353 -3.10 15.78 -8.54
N TRP A 354 -2.44 16.41 -7.57
CA TRP A 354 -1.40 17.40 -7.83
C TRP A 354 -0.22 16.79 -8.59
N SER A 355 0.34 15.70 -8.09
CA SER A 355 1.51 15.05 -8.71
C SER A 355 1.21 14.61 -10.14
N PHE A 356 0.03 14.03 -10.36
CA PHE A 356 -0.45 13.60 -11.67
C PHE A 356 -0.65 14.78 -12.64
N ALA A 357 -1.45 15.76 -12.24
CA ALA A 357 -1.79 16.89 -13.10
C ALA A 357 -0.59 17.80 -13.38
N GLY A 358 0.23 18.07 -12.36
CA GLY A 358 1.46 18.83 -12.48
C GLY A 358 2.44 18.17 -13.43
N ALA A 359 2.67 16.86 -13.30
CA ALA A 359 3.50 16.10 -14.25
C ALA A 359 2.92 16.09 -15.67
N ALA A 360 1.59 16.05 -15.82
CA ALA A 360 0.96 16.11 -17.13
C ALA A 360 1.18 17.45 -17.86
N VAL A 361 1.37 18.56 -17.13
CA VAL A 361 1.56 19.90 -17.73
C VAL A 361 2.99 20.43 -17.67
N VAL A 362 3.88 19.86 -16.86
CA VAL A 362 5.24 20.40 -16.61
C VAL A 362 6.05 20.60 -17.90
N GLY A 363 5.95 19.69 -18.86
CA GLY A 363 6.63 19.83 -20.16
C GLY A 363 6.14 21.05 -20.95
N ARG A 364 4.82 21.26 -21.02
CA ARG A 364 4.22 22.46 -21.62
C ARG A 364 4.62 23.72 -20.85
N SER A 365 4.66 23.65 -19.52
CA SER A 365 5.07 24.75 -18.66
C SER A 365 6.51 25.18 -18.93
N PHE A 366 7.45 24.24 -19.11
CA PHE A 366 8.83 24.58 -19.50
C PHE A 366 8.93 25.20 -20.88
N GLU A 367 8.13 24.75 -21.85
CA GLU A 367 8.09 25.38 -23.17
C GLU A 367 7.65 26.84 -23.05
N TRP A 368 6.54 27.09 -22.36
CA TRP A 368 6.04 28.44 -22.10
C TRP A 368 7.07 29.29 -21.33
N PHE A 369 7.70 28.72 -20.32
CA PHE A 369 8.68 29.41 -19.48
C PHE A 369 9.96 29.74 -20.26
N SER A 370 10.38 28.88 -21.20
CA SER A 370 11.53 29.13 -22.08
C SER A 370 11.34 30.33 -23.02
N GLN A 371 10.08 30.73 -23.25
CA GLN A 371 9.72 31.90 -24.05
C GLN A 371 9.78 33.20 -23.22
N GLN A 372 9.74 33.11 -21.88
CA GLN A 372 9.79 34.27 -20.98
C GLN A 372 11.23 34.71 -20.69
N LYS A 373 12.00 35.04 -21.73
CA LYS A 373 13.47 35.26 -21.64
C LYS A 373 13.90 36.27 -20.57
N LYS A 374 13.18 37.39 -20.42
CA LYS A 374 13.48 38.41 -19.40
C LYS A 374 13.35 37.87 -17.98
N LEU A 375 12.24 37.17 -17.71
CA LEU A 375 11.97 36.54 -16.41
C LEU A 375 13.00 35.46 -16.11
N LEU A 376 13.33 34.65 -17.12
CA LEU A 376 14.30 33.56 -17.01
C LEU A 376 15.68 34.12 -16.63
N LEU A 377 16.19 35.11 -17.36
CA LEU A 377 17.46 35.78 -17.06
C LEU A 377 17.49 36.43 -15.68
N TRP A 378 16.38 37.06 -15.26
CA TRP A 378 16.26 37.66 -13.94
C TRP A 378 16.36 36.60 -12.84
N LEU A 379 15.54 35.54 -12.91
CA LEU A 379 15.56 34.44 -11.93
C LEU A 379 16.92 33.72 -11.88
N THR A 380 17.53 33.46 -13.05
CA THR A 380 18.87 32.84 -13.10
C THR A 380 19.89 33.71 -12.39
N ARG A 381 19.89 35.04 -12.62
CA ARG A 381 20.83 35.96 -11.96
C ARG A 381 20.61 36.03 -10.46
N CYS A 382 19.35 36.00 -10.00
CA CYS A 382 19.01 35.98 -8.57
C CYS A 382 19.56 34.74 -7.86
N ILE A 383 19.66 33.59 -8.55
CA ILE A 383 20.03 32.31 -7.93
C ILE A 383 21.43 31.83 -8.35
N LEU A 384 22.09 32.47 -9.32
CA LEU A 384 23.34 31.98 -9.93
C LEU A 384 24.46 31.71 -8.91
N ILE A 385 24.58 32.59 -7.91
CA ILE A 385 25.64 32.52 -6.88
C ILE A 385 25.24 31.55 -5.75
N LEU A 386 23.94 31.26 -5.60
CA LEU A 386 23.42 30.48 -4.48
C LEU A 386 24.03 29.07 -4.39
N PRO A 387 24.17 28.26 -5.47
CA PRO A 387 24.81 26.96 -5.39
C PRO A 387 26.28 27.04 -4.93
N VAL A 388 27.01 28.08 -5.35
CA VAL A 388 28.42 28.27 -4.96
C VAL A 388 28.51 28.60 -3.47
N VAL A 389 27.65 29.51 -2.99
CA VAL A 389 27.58 29.88 -1.56
C VAL A 389 27.16 28.69 -0.71
N LEU A 390 26.11 27.96 -1.11
CA LEU A 390 25.66 26.77 -0.39
C LEU A 390 26.70 25.64 -0.42
N GLY A 391 27.41 25.45 -1.53
CA GLY A 391 28.53 24.53 -1.62
C GLY A 391 29.66 24.90 -0.67
N LEU A 392 30.01 26.19 -0.59
CA LEU A 392 31.00 26.68 0.36
C LEU A 392 30.53 26.48 1.80
N LEU A 393 29.28 26.84 2.12
CA LEU A 393 28.69 26.65 3.46
C LEU A 393 28.63 25.17 3.86
N LEU A 394 28.35 24.27 2.91
CA LEU A 394 28.37 22.83 3.13
C LEU A 394 29.77 22.33 3.50
N VAL A 395 30.78 22.73 2.72
CA VAL A 395 32.18 22.31 2.93
C VAL A 395 32.76 22.91 4.21
N THR A 396 32.41 24.15 4.55
CA THR A 396 32.90 24.84 5.75
C THR A 396 31.96 24.70 6.96
N ARG A 397 30.91 23.88 6.86
CA ARG A 397 29.85 23.74 7.89
C ARG A 397 30.40 23.58 9.29
N GLU A 398 31.36 22.67 9.47
CA GLU A 398 31.96 22.37 10.78
C GLU A 398 32.65 23.57 11.42
N TRP A 399 33.10 24.56 10.63
CA TRP A 399 33.80 25.72 11.18
C TRP A 399 32.85 26.81 11.64
N TRP A 400 31.87 27.17 10.81
CA TRP A 400 30.96 28.28 11.14
C TRP A 400 29.77 27.84 11.98
N PHE A 401 29.25 26.62 11.76
CA PHE A 401 28.08 26.15 12.49
C PHE A 401 28.45 25.85 13.94
N ASP A 402 29.51 25.08 14.17
CA ASP A 402 29.95 24.70 15.51
C ASP A 402 30.33 25.93 16.35
N ALA A 403 30.99 26.92 15.73
CA ALA A 403 31.34 28.18 16.38
C ALA A 403 30.10 29.05 16.72
N GLY A 404 29.10 29.08 15.84
CA GLY A 404 27.87 29.86 16.01
C GLY A 404 26.78 29.13 16.81
N TRP A 405 26.94 27.83 17.06
CA TRP A 405 25.88 26.98 17.58
C TRP A 405 25.37 27.40 18.95
N ASN A 406 26.28 27.82 19.84
CA ASN A 406 25.96 28.26 21.19
C ASN A 406 25.00 29.47 21.22
N MET A 407 24.92 30.24 20.13
CA MET A 407 23.98 31.37 20.00
C MET A 407 22.58 30.94 19.57
N LEU A 408 22.41 29.73 19.03
CA LEU A 408 21.15 29.21 18.48
C LEU A 408 20.44 28.24 19.44
N SER A 409 21.18 27.62 20.36
CA SER A 409 20.67 26.58 21.25
C SER A 409 20.06 27.14 22.55
N THR A 410 18.77 27.47 22.54
CA THR A 410 18.04 27.92 23.75
C THR A 410 17.20 26.81 24.42
N SER A 411 17.16 25.61 23.82
CA SER A 411 16.32 24.49 24.28
C SER A 411 17.15 23.22 24.46
N ALA A 412 16.77 22.40 25.45
CA ALA A 412 17.39 21.09 25.70
C ALA A 412 17.22 20.08 24.53
N PHE A 413 16.29 20.34 23.60
CA PHE A 413 16.14 19.54 22.39
C PHE A 413 17.24 19.79 21.35
N HIS A 414 17.93 20.93 21.44
CA HIS A 414 18.98 21.32 20.51
C HIS A 414 20.33 20.78 20.98
N THR A 415 20.96 19.97 20.14
CA THR A 415 22.30 19.43 20.38
C THR A 415 23.15 19.62 19.14
N LEU A 416 24.43 19.93 19.32
CA LEU A 416 25.31 20.20 18.19
C LEU A 416 25.30 19.07 17.14
N PRO A 417 25.37 17.77 17.51
CA PRO A 417 25.28 16.68 16.53
C PRO A 417 23.96 16.66 15.76
N ARG A 418 22.84 16.90 16.46
CA ARG A 418 21.49 16.86 15.86
C ARG A 418 21.32 17.97 14.86
N ASP A 419 21.57 19.18 15.29
CA ASP A 419 21.31 20.35 14.47
C ASP A 419 22.35 20.48 13.35
N SER A 420 23.57 19.94 13.52
CA SER A 420 24.56 19.82 12.43
C SER A 420 24.09 18.89 11.31
N ILE A 421 23.41 17.79 11.64
CA ILE A 421 22.78 16.89 10.63
C ILE A 421 21.60 17.58 9.96
N ILE A 422 20.74 18.27 10.72
CA ILE A 422 19.62 19.04 10.16
C ILE A 422 20.13 20.09 9.16
N VAL A 423 21.10 20.91 9.58
CA VAL A 423 21.69 21.94 8.74
C VAL A 423 22.36 21.33 7.51
N HIS A 424 23.04 20.20 7.66
CA HIS A 424 23.59 19.47 6.52
C HIS A 424 22.52 19.07 5.50
N ALA A 425 21.44 18.43 5.96
CA ALA A 425 20.37 17.96 5.09
C ALA A 425 19.67 19.13 4.39
N ILE A 426 19.41 20.22 5.11
CA ILE A 426 18.83 21.46 4.56
C ILE A 426 19.76 22.02 3.49
N LEU A 427 21.03 22.25 3.81
CA LEU A 427 21.99 22.83 2.88
C LEU A 427 22.17 21.92 1.65
N LEU A 428 22.22 20.60 1.83
CA LEU A 428 22.33 19.63 0.74
C LEU A 428 21.10 19.69 -0.18
N SER A 429 19.90 19.73 0.41
CA SER A 429 18.64 19.83 -0.32
C SER A 429 18.58 21.13 -1.12
N ILE A 430 18.90 22.29 -0.51
CA ILE A 430 18.87 23.58 -1.19
C ILE A 430 20.00 23.67 -2.23
N PHE A 431 21.18 23.10 -1.96
CA PHE A 431 22.31 23.08 -2.88
C PHE A 431 21.95 22.37 -4.19
N PHE A 432 21.49 21.11 -4.12
CA PHE A 432 21.13 20.38 -5.33
C PHE A 432 19.95 21.02 -6.05
N THR A 433 18.93 21.44 -5.29
CA THR A 433 17.74 22.09 -5.86
C THR A 433 18.12 23.38 -6.61
N SER A 434 18.96 24.24 -6.02
CA SER A 434 19.42 25.48 -6.65
C SER A 434 20.37 25.21 -7.82
N LEU A 435 21.23 24.20 -7.72
CA LEU A 435 22.13 23.79 -8.80
C LEU A 435 21.34 23.34 -10.03
N PHE A 436 20.41 22.40 -9.88
CA PHE A 436 19.55 21.94 -10.97
C PHE A 436 18.67 23.06 -11.51
N PHE A 437 18.14 23.92 -10.64
CA PHE A 437 17.42 25.11 -11.06
C PHE A 437 18.28 25.97 -12.02
N VAL A 438 19.48 26.37 -11.61
CA VAL A 438 20.38 27.19 -12.45
C VAL A 438 20.74 26.48 -13.76
N LEU A 439 21.09 25.19 -13.70
CA LEU A 439 21.47 24.41 -14.88
C LEU A 439 20.33 24.33 -15.89
N VAL A 440 19.11 24.00 -15.45
CA VAL A 440 17.94 23.93 -16.33
C VAL A 440 17.62 25.31 -16.91
N MET A 441 17.63 26.37 -16.08
CA MET A 441 17.39 27.73 -16.54
C MET A 441 18.36 28.15 -17.65
N ARG A 442 19.66 27.91 -17.47
CA ARG A 442 20.70 28.22 -18.47
C ARG A 442 20.46 27.51 -19.80
N VAL A 443 19.88 26.32 -19.78
CA VAL A 443 19.51 25.57 -20.99
C VAL A 443 18.24 26.14 -21.63
N LEU A 444 17.24 26.50 -20.83
CA LEU A 444 15.99 27.13 -21.29
C LEU A 444 16.22 28.55 -21.85
N GLU A 445 17.27 29.25 -21.41
CA GLU A 445 17.64 30.60 -21.87
C GLU A 445 18.11 30.62 -23.31
N LYS A 446 18.71 29.53 -23.81
CA LYS A 446 19.24 29.45 -25.16
C LYS A 446 18.18 29.73 -26.22
N LYS A 447 18.60 30.32 -27.35
CA LYS A 447 17.71 30.57 -28.51
C LYS A 447 17.06 29.27 -29.00
N ARG A 448 17.83 28.18 -29.02
CA ARG A 448 17.35 26.83 -29.30
C ARG A 448 17.58 25.95 -28.08
N VAL A 449 16.50 25.58 -27.40
CA VAL A 449 16.56 24.76 -26.19
C VAL A 449 16.97 23.33 -26.54
N TYR A 450 18.01 22.82 -25.86
CA TYR A 450 18.42 21.42 -25.99
C TYR A 450 17.65 20.54 -25.00
N TRP A 451 16.44 20.17 -25.39
CA TRP A 451 15.52 19.38 -24.59
C TRP A 451 16.04 18.04 -24.02
N PRO A 452 16.92 17.28 -24.70
CA PRO A 452 17.51 16.08 -24.10
C PRO A 452 18.28 16.37 -22.80
N LEU A 453 18.98 17.50 -22.73
CA LEU A 453 19.71 17.90 -21.52
C LEU A 453 18.75 18.39 -20.42
N VAL A 454 17.69 19.13 -20.77
CA VAL A 454 16.62 19.47 -19.80
C VAL A 454 16.05 18.20 -19.20
N PHE A 455 15.73 17.20 -20.03
CA PHE A 455 15.24 15.91 -19.57
C PHE A 455 16.23 15.20 -18.64
N ALA A 456 17.52 15.14 -18.99
CA ALA A 456 18.54 14.50 -18.16
C ALA A 456 18.71 15.19 -16.80
N LEU A 457 18.72 16.53 -16.77
CA LEU A 457 18.81 17.31 -15.54
C LEU A 457 17.58 17.09 -14.65
N ILE A 458 16.37 17.05 -15.23
CA ILE A 458 15.13 16.77 -14.49
C ILE A 458 15.11 15.34 -13.94
N ALA A 459 15.58 14.35 -14.72
CA ALA A 459 15.68 12.98 -14.24
C ALA A 459 16.66 12.85 -13.07
N LEU A 460 17.79 13.57 -13.12
CA LEU A 460 18.79 13.57 -12.07
C LEU A 460 18.33 14.31 -10.80
N ASP A 461 17.68 15.47 -10.96
CA ASP A 461 17.02 16.21 -9.86
C ASP A 461 15.99 15.32 -9.15
N MET A 462 15.08 14.70 -9.92
CA MET A 462 14.07 13.80 -9.36
C MET A 462 14.72 12.62 -8.64
N TRP A 463 15.75 12.00 -9.22
CA TRP A 463 16.44 10.88 -8.58
C TRP A 463 17.08 11.28 -7.24
N ILE A 464 17.81 12.40 -7.19
CA ILE A 464 18.45 12.89 -5.96
C ILE A 464 17.40 13.23 -4.90
N ALA A 465 16.29 13.84 -5.31
CA ALA A 465 15.18 14.18 -4.41
C ALA A 465 14.57 12.93 -3.75
N ILE A 466 14.27 11.88 -4.54
CA ILE A 466 13.54 10.71 -4.04
C ILE A 466 14.44 9.62 -3.45
N LYS A 467 15.74 9.59 -3.78
CA LYS A 467 16.64 8.50 -3.40
C LYS A 467 16.55 8.14 -1.90
N PRO A 468 16.48 9.11 -0.95
CA PRO A 468 16.36 8.80 0.48
C PRO A 468 15.07 8.07 0.89
N THR A 469 14.09 7.95 -0.01
CA THR A 469 12.81 7.26 0.25
C THR A 469 12.70 5.89 -0.41
N ILE A 470 13.77 5.43 -1.07
CA ILE A 470 13.84 4.12 -1.73
C ILE A 470 14.45 3.09 -0.76
N PHE A 471 13.58 2.26 -0.17
CA PHE A 471 13.98 1.24 0.80
C PHE A 471 14.23 -0.11 0.13
N LEU A 472 15.51 -0.49 0.03
CA LEU A 472 15.94 -1.76 -0.57
C LEU A 472 16.76 -2.60 0.40
N ALA A 473 16.52 -3.92 0.38
CA ALA A 473 17.24 -4.93 1.14
C ALA A 473 17.77 -6.04 0.21
N PRO A 474 18.73 -6.87 0.63
CA PRO A 474 19.11 -8.07 -0.10
C PRO A 474 17.90 -9.01 -0.30
N SER A 475 17.85 -9.72 -1.42
CA SER A 475 16.67 -10.53 -1.79
C SER A 475 16.32 -11.67 -0.83
N ASN A 476 17.27 -12.09 0.02
CA ASN A 476 17.07 -13.14 1.01
C ASN A 476 16.14 -12.72 2.16
N VAL A 477 15.79 -11.43 2.31
CA VAL A 477 14.79 -11.00 3.30
C VAL A 477 13.41 -11.63 3.12
N TYR A 478 13.17 -12.26 1.96
CA TYR A 478 11.96 -13.02 1.68
C TYR A 478 12.20 -14.54 1.63
N ASP A 479 13.32 -15.03 2.20
CA ASP A 479 13.56 -16.46 2.33
C ASP A 479 12.54 -17.07 3.30
N THR A 480 11.80 -18.07 2.85
CA THR A 480 10.73 -18.71 3.63
C THR A 480 11.25 -19.93 4.37
N ARG A 481 12.51 -19.95 4.80
CA ARG A 481 13.08 -21.05 5.59
C ARG A 481 12.98 -20.69 7.07
N SER A 482 12.19 -21.44 7.83
CA SER A 482 12.05 -21.26 9.28
C SER A 482 12.07 -22.63 9.97
N GLU A 483 12.97 -22.82 10.94
CA GLU A 483 13.04 -24.05 11.76
C GLU A 483 11.81 -24.14 12.67
N GLN A 484 11.41 -23.01 13.24
CA GLN A 484 10.20 -22.80 14.04
C GLN A 484 8.98 -23.29 13.26
N ALA A 485 8.84 -22.85 12.00
CA ALA A 485 7.73 -23.23 11.16
C ALA A 485 7.72 -24.73 10.85
N LYS A 486 8.89 -25.34 10.61
CA LYS A 486 9.00 -26.80 10.39
C LYS A 486 8.55 -27.57 11.63
N PHE A 487 8.98 -27.15 12.82
CA PHE A 487 8.56 -27.78 14.08
C PHE A 487 7.05 -27.65 14.30
N LEU A 488 6.49 -26.44 14.12
CA LEU A 488 5.07 -26.17 14.31
C LEU A 488 4.19 -26.91 13.29
N SER A 489 4.64 -27.00 12.03
CA SER A 489 3.92 -27.72 10.97
C SER A 489 3.86 -29.23 11.20
N ALA A 490 4.78 -29.77 11.99
CA ALA A 490 4.81 -31.19 12.36
C ALA A 490 3.92 -31.52 13.57
N GLN A 491 3.37 -30.50 14.25
CA GLN A 491 2.47 -30.70 15.40
C GLN A 491 1.08 -31.16 14.96
N PRO A 492 0.28 -31.74 15.88
CA PRO A 492 -1.10 -32.12 15.59
C PRO A 492 -1.92 -30.95 15.01
N LYS A 493 -2.67 -31.24 13.94
CA LYS A 493 -3.61 -30.28 13.35
C LYS A 493 -4.72 -29.89 14.34
N GLY A 494 -5.42 -28.80 14.04
CA GLY A 494 -6.53 -28.32 14.87
C GLY A 494 -6.09 -27.43 16.04
N TYR A 495 -4.88 -26.85 15.97
CA TYR A 495 -4.35 -25.89 16.93
C TYR A 495 -3.64 -24.75 16.22
N ARG A 496 -3.47 -23.64 16.94
CA ARG A 496 -2.84 -22.40 16.51
C ARG A 496 -1.55 -22.14 17.27
N TYR A 497 -0.70 -21.33 16.67
CA TYR A 497 0.42 -20.71 17.34
C TYR A 497 0.18 -19.21 17.53
N ILE A 498 0.95 -18.59 18.40
CA ILE A 498 1.15 -17.14 18.43
C ILE A 498 2.63 -16.84 18.69
N SER A 499 3.14 -15.74 18.14
CA SER A 499 4.44 -15.20 18.51
C SER A 499 4.28 -14.21 19.65
N VAL A 500 5.23 -14.17 20.59
CA VAL A 500 5.28 -13.10 21.62
C VAL A 500 5.40 -11.71 20.99
N ASN A 501 5.89 -11.65 19.76
CA ASN A 501 6.00 -10.43 18.98
C ASN A 501 4.66 -10.04 18.32
N ASP A 502 3.73 -10.98 18.06
CA ASP A 502 2.42 -10.68 17.46
C ASP A 502 1.53 -9.84 18.40
N TYR A 503 1.89 -9.80 19.68
CA TYR A 503 1.35 -8.89 20.67
C TYR A 503 1.84 -7.44 20.49
N LEU A 504 2.41 -7.02 19.36
CA LEU A 504 2.74 -5.62 19.08
C LEU A 504 2.18 -5.28 17.69
N PRO A 505 1.58 -4.10 17.45
CA PRO A 505 1.14 -3.70 16.12
C PRO A 505 2.37 -3.71 15.22
N TYR A 506 2.28 -4.47 14.13
CA TYR A 506 3.37 -4.83 13.20
C TYR A 506 4.54 -5.58 13.84
N ALA A 507 4.30 -6.37 14.88
CA ALA A 507 5.24 -7.32 15.46
C ALA A 507 6.72 -6.87 15.56
N GLY A 508 6.87 -5.63 16.04
CA GLY A 508 8.14 -4.92 16.14
C GLY A 508 8.70 -4.43 14.80
N LEU A 509 8.26 -4.92 13.63
CA LEU A 509 8.64 -4.42 12.31
C LEU A 509 8.47 -2.90 12.20
N PHE A 510 7.42 -2.33 12.81
CA PHE A 510 7.28 -0.88 12.88
C PHE A 510 8.45 -0.20 13.60
N SER A 511 8.89 -0.74 14.74
CA SER A 511 10.08 -0.25 15.44
C SER A 511 11.36 -0.46 14.61
N TYR A 512 11.46 -1.57 13.87
CA TYR A 512 12.58 -1.80 12.96
C TYR A 512 12.60 -0.75 11.83
N PHE A 513 11.46 -0.54 11.16
CA PHE A 513 11.32 0.47 10.11
C PHE A 513 11.54 1.88 10.65
N HIS A 514 11.08 2.18 11.86
CA HIS A 514 11.36 3.45 12.54
C HIS A 514 12.87 3.65 12.75
N ASP A 515 13.59 2.63 13.25
CA ASP A 515 15.03 2.68 13.46
C ASP A 515 15.84 2.67 12.15
N VAL A 516 15.31 2.11 11.07
CA VAL A 516 15.89 2.23 9.72
C VAL A 516 15.90 3.68 9.27
N VAL A 517 14.84 4.44 9.59
CA VAL A 517 14.62 5.79 9.05
C VAL A 517 15.03 6.90 10.02
N THR A 518 15.22 6.57 11.29
CA THR A 518 15.67 7.51 12.35
C THR A 518 16.78 6.90 13.21
N ALA A 519 17.71 7.74 13.66
CA ALA A 519 18.83 7.36 14.53
C ALA A 519 19.07 8.40 15.63
N PRO A 520 19.89 8.11 16.66
CA PRO A 520 20.43 9.15 17.51
C PRO A 520 21.18 10.15 16.61
N PRO A 521 21.04 11.46 16.84
CA PRO A 521 20.42 12.12 18.00
C PRO A 521 18.93 12.48 17.83
N PHE A 522 18.24 11.99 16.81
CA PHE A 522 16.82 12.24 16.54
C PHE A 522 15.88 11.31 17.31
N THR A 523 16.40 10.19 17.81
CA THR A 523 15.71 9.32 18.76
C THR A 523 16.68 8.89 19.85
N THR A 524 16.21 8.87 21.08
CA THR A 524 16.90 8.26 22.24
C THR A 524 16.55 6.78 22.37
N GLU A 525 15.49 6.36 21.70
CA GLU A 525 15.03 4.98 21.63
C GLU A 525 15.54 4.37 20.32
N THR A 526 16.79 3.91 20.31
CA THR A 526 17.21 2.93 19.30
C THR A 526 17.32 1.57 19.93
N ARG A 527 16.58 0.62 19.36
CA ARG A 527 16.57 -0.77 19.81
C ARG A 527 17.62 -1.61 19.13
N PHE A 528 18.16 -1.16 18.00
CA PHE A 528 19.16 -1.89 17.23
C PHE A 528 20.44 -1.07 17.03
N THR A 529 21.57 -1.76 16.92
CA THR A 529 22.86 -1.20 16.50
C THR A 529 22.85 -0.87 15.01
N ASP A 530 23.80 -0.07 14.55
CA ASP A 530 23.89 0.31 13.13
C ASP A 530 24.27 -0.88 12.22
N ILE A 531 25.00 -1.86 12.76
CA ILE A 531 25.39 -3.08 12.05
C ILE A 531 24.16 -3.97 11.83
N GLU A 532 23.34 -4.20 12.87
CA GLU A 532 22.11 -5.02 12.78
C GLU A 532 21.08 -4.44 11.80
N LYS A 533 21.08 -3.11 11.62
CA LYS A 533 20.22 -2.43 10.65
C LYS A 533 20.68 -2.66 9.22
N GLN A 534 21.98 -2.74 8.97
CA GLN A 534 22.56 -2.94 7.64
C GLN A 534 22.64 -4.42 7.25
N SER A 535 22.74 -5.33 8.22
CA SER A 535 22.77 -6.78 7.99
C SER A 535 21.38 -7.39 7.73
N PHE A 536 20.30 -6.70 8.11
CA PHE A 536 18.91 -7.19 8.09
C PHE A 536 18.67 -8.45 8.94
N GLU A 537 19.63 -8.83 9.79
CA GLU A 537 19.54 -10.03 10.62
C GLU A 537 18.36 -9.99 11.58
N GLU A 538 18.08 -8.82 12.16
CA GLU A 538 16.94 -8.68 13.06
C GLU A 538 15.60 -8.86 12.32
N LEU A 539 15.48 -8.27 11.13
CA LEU A 539 14.30 -8.39 10.28
C LEU A 539 14.08 -9.86 9.89
N LEU A 540 15.14 -10.53 9.43
CA LEU A 540 15.13 -11.95 9.08
C LEU A 540 14.76 -12.83 10.29
N GLY A 541 15.39 -12.61 11.45
CA GLY A 541 15.07 -13.39 12.64
C GLY A 541 13.63 -13.17 13.09
N ARG A 542 13.06 -11.96 12.93
CA ARG A 542 11.64 -11.69 13.20
C ARG A 542 10.75 -12.45 12.22
N GLN A 543 11.04 -12.37 10.93
CA GLN A 543 10.34 -13.16 9.93
C GLN A 543 10.39 -14.66 10.23
N HIS A 544 11.55 -15.20 10.62
CA HIS A 544 11.73 -16.60 11.03
C HIS A 544 11.00 -16.95 12.32
N ASN A 545 10.84 -15.97 13.23
CA ASN A 545 9.97 -16.04 14.40
C ASN A 545 8.48 -15.78 14.06
N LEU A 546 8.13 -15.87 12.78
CA LEU A 546 6.77 -15.93 12.26
C LEU A 546 5.88 -14.79 12.73
N VAL A 547 6.48 -13.60 12.77
CA VAL A 547 5.82 -12.40 13.22
C VAL A 547 4.88 -11.82 12.16
N ALA A 548 3.81 -11.16 12.62
CA ALA A 548 2.76 -10.64 11.73
C ALA A 548 2.20 -11.77 10.85
N ASP A 549 1.95 -11.48 9.58
CA ASP A 549 1.29 -12.38 8.65
C ASP A 549 2.22 -13.49 8.10
N TRP A 550 3.48 -13.54 8.52
CA TRP A 550 4.47 -14.48 7.96
C TRP A 550 4.17 -15.95 8.25
N GLY A 551 3.33 -16.26 9.25
CA GLY A 551 2.76 -17.60 9.45
C GLY A 551 2.02 -18.13 8.21
N MET A 552 1.41 -17.22 7.41
CA MET A 552 0.70 -17.58 6.18
C MET A 552 1.59 -18.25 5.14
N ALA A 553 2.82 -17.76 4.99
CA ALA A 553 3.80 -18.32 4.05
C ALA A 553 4.17 -19.78 4.39
N HIS A 554 3.88 -20.21 5.61
CA HIS A 554 4.14 -21.55 6.14
C HIS A 554 2.87 -22.36 6.40
N ASN A 555 1.68 -21.85 6.02
CA ASN A 555 0.39 -22.49 6.31
C ASN A 555 0.17 -22.76 7.82
N LEU A 556 0.59 -21.82 8.67
CA LEU A 556 0.40 -21.86 10.12
C LEU A 556 -0.67 -20.87 10.54
N SER A 557 -1.54 -21.28 11.47
CA SER A 557 -2.67 -20.46 11.92
C SER A 557 -2.38 -19.73 13.22
N THR A 558 -2.79 -18.46 13.27
CA THR A 558 -2.68 -17.55 14.43
C THR A 558 -3.99 -16.77 14.61
N ILE A 559 -4.20 -16.28 15.83
CA ILE A 559 -5.35 -15.41 16.18
C ILE A 559 -5.04 -13.91 15.96
N TYR A 560 -3.78 -13.57 15.68
CA TYR A 560 -3.33 -12.21 15.38
C TYR A 560 -3.00 -12.06 13.90
N GLY A 561 -2.83 -10.82 13.45
CA GLY A 561 -2.54 -10.49 12.05
C GLY A 561 -2.79 -9.00 11.80
N TYR A 562 -2.33 -8.52 10.66
CA TYR A 562 -2.59 -7.16 10.18
C TYR A 562 -3.31 -7.27 8.85
N GLU A 563 -4.55 -6.79 8.75
CA GLU A 563 -5.37 -6.98 7.55
C GLU A 563 -6.10 -5.70 7.16
N THR A 564 -6.41 -5.51 5.88
CA THR A 564 -7.01 -4.24 5.46
C THR A 564 -8.47 -4.11 5.87
N LEU A 565 -9.19 -5.23 5.94
CA LEU A 565 -10.59 -5.29 6.33
C LEU A 565 -10.80 -6.37 7.38
N VAL A 566 -10.84 -5.97 8.65
CA VAL A 566 -11.20 -6.87 9.76
C VAL A 566 -12.73 -6.90 9.90
N PRO A 567 -13.39 -8.07 9.85
CA PRO A 567 -14.81 -8.21 10.14
C PRO A 567 -15.17 -7.61 11.51
N ALA A 568 -16.26 -6.87 11.57
CA ALA A 568 -16.66 -6.11 12.76
C ALA A 568 -16.96 -7.03 13.96
N ASN A 569 -17.49 -8.22 13.71
CA ASN A 569 -17.72 -9.23 14.74
C ASN A 569 -16.42 -9.81 15.31
N THR A 570 -15.42 -10.09 14.47
CA THR A 570 -14.07 -10.50 14.89
C THR A 570 -13.45 -9.41 15.76
N ALA A 571 -13.43 -8.17 15.29
CA ALA A 571 -12.90 -7.04 16.06
C ALA A 571 -13.64 -6.87 17.41
N ALA A 572 -14.97 -6.98 17.40
CA ALA A 572 -15.78 -6.86 18.62
C ALA A 572 -15.51 -7.99 19.63
N TYR A 573 -15.29 -9.23 19.17
CA TYR A 573 -14.99 -10.36 20.05
C TYR A 573 -13.66 -10.21 20.77
N TRP A 574 -12.65 -9.69 20.08
CA TRP A 574 -11.32 -9.52 20.65
C TRP A 574 -11.19 -8.25 21.50
N LYS A 575 -12.07 -7.26 21.32
CA LYS A 575 -12.03 -5.97 22.02
C LYS A 575 -11.92 -6.12 23.55
N VAL A 576 -10.94 -5.45 24.14
CA VAL A 576 -10.68 -5.39 25.59
C VAL A 576 -10.72 -3.96 26.10
N ASN A 577 -10.17 -3.01 25.34
CA ASN A 577 -10.06 -1.62 25.76
C ASN A 577 -11.13 -0.74 25.08
N ALA A 578 -11.65 0.24 25.82
CA ALA A 578 -12.61 1.20 25.28
C ALA A 578 -12.00 2.05 24.15
N GLU A 579 -10.71 2.35 24.24
CA GLU A 579 -9.92 3.10 23.24
C GLU A 579 -9.57 2.27 21.99
N GLY A 580 -9.69 0.94 22.03
CA GLY A 580 -9.66 0.01 20.89
C GLY A 580 -8.31 -0.20 20.19
N SER A 581 -8.18 -1.33 19.49
CA SER A 581 -7.18 -1.61 18.44
C SER A 581 -7.37 -0.74 17.20
N GLY A 582 -6.32 -0.62 16.38
CA GLY A 582 -6.43 0.02 15.08
C GLY A 582 -7.42 -0.70 14.15
N ILE A 583 -7.98 0.02 13.17
CA ILE A 583 -9.00 -0.52 12.24
C ILE A 583 -8.56 -1.74 11.41
N ASN A 584 -7.29 -2.13 11.46
CA ASN A 584 -6.67 -3.17 10.65
C ASN A 584 -6.21 -4.38 11.50
N GLU A 585 -6.48 -4.41 12.80
CA GLU A 585 -6.02 -5.46 13.71
C GLU A 585 -7.04 -5.71 14.83
N VAL A 586 -6.72 -6.61 15.76
CA VAL A 586 -7.54 -6.94 16.93
C VAL A 586 -6.82 -6.59 18.23
N ASP A 587 -7.58 -6.39 19.31
CA ASP A 587 -7.00 -6.08 20.62
C ASP A 587 -6.11 -7.22 21.12
N ARG A 588 -5.07 -6.85 21.85
CA ARG A 588 -4.19 -7.81 22.52
C ARG A 588 -4.86 -8.31 23.78
N ILE A 589 -4.71 -9.59 24.04
CA ILE A 589 -5.27 -10.23 25.24
C ILE A 589 -4.18 -10.83 26.12
N PRO A 590 -4.29 -10.80 27.46
CA PRO A 590 -3.33 -11.47 28.34
C PRO A 590 -3.25 -12.98 28.08
N PHE A 591 -2.10 -13.60 28.37
CA PHE A 591 -1.96 -15.07 28.25
C PHE A 591 -2.88 -15.86 29.21
N THR A 592 -3.45 -15.19 30.21
CA THR A 592 -4.41 -15.75 31.16
C THR A 592 -5.86 -15.71 30.66
N ASP A 593 -6.13 -15.02 29.55
CA ASP A 593 -7.46 -14.88 29.00
C ASP A 593 -7.94 -16.21 28.39
N SER A 594 -9.13 -16.67 28.79
CA SER A 594 -9.68 -17.96 28.36
C SER A 594 -9.91 -18.04 26.85
N ARG A 595 -10.11 -16.89 26.18
CA ARG A 595 -10.30 -16.83 24.72
C ARG A 595 -9.12 -17.41 23.96
N MET A 596 -7.88 -17.34 24.46
CA MET A 596 -6.76 -18.02 23.81
C MET A 596 -6.93 -19.54 23.78
N ASN A 597 -7.39 -20.11 24.89
CA ASN A 597 -7.60 -21.56 25.01
C ASN A 597 -8.76 -22.00 24.14
N GLU A 598 -9.87 -21.26 24.15
CA GLU A 598 -11.05 -21.47 23.31
C GLU A 598 -10.70 -21.35 21.81
N GLN A 599 -9.82 -20.43 21.44
CA GLN A 599 -9.40 -20.25 20.05
C GLN A 599 -8.23 -21.16 19.63
N GLY A 600 -7.93 -22.16 20.46
CA GLY A 600 -6.99 -23.22 20.19
C GLY A 600 -5.52 -22.81 20.09
N VAL A 601 -5.13 -21.76 20.80
CA VAL A 601 -3.73 -21.34 20.90
C VAL A 601 -2.97 -22.31 21.80
N ARG A 602 -2.30 -23.28 21.19
CA ARG A 602 -1.51 -24.31 21.88
C ARG A 602 -0.04 -23.98 21.95
N TYR A 603 0.52 -23.30 20.95
CA TYR A 603 1.95 -23.03 20.89
C TYR A 603 2.23 -21.54 21.01
N ILE A 604 3.17 -21.18 21.87
CA ILE A 604 3.64 -19.80 22.04
C ILE A 604 5.11 -19.76 21.65
N LEU A 605 5.42 -18.98 20.62
CA LEU A 605 6.77 -18.79 20.13
C LEU A 605 7.39 -17.57 20.82
N LEU A 606 8.39 -17.83 21.66
CA LEU A 606 9.16 -16.86 22.42
C LEU A 606 10.42 -16.47 21.66
N ASP A 607 10.61 -15.17 21.45
CA ASP A 607 11.82 -14.61 20.87
C ASP A 607 12.90 -14.44 21.95
N LYS A 608 13.95 -15.28 21.92
CA LYS A 608 15.00 -15.26 22.95
C LYS A 608 15.97 -14.07 22.81
N ARG A 609 15.88 -13.30 21.72
CA ARG A 609 16.59 -12.03 21.56
C ARG A 609 16.01 -10.92 22.42
N ILE A 610 14.71 -11.03 22.75
CA ILE A 610 13.98 -10.03 23.52
C ILE A 610 13.75 -10.51 24.95
N TYR A 611 13.43 -11.79 25.14
CA TYR A 611 13.03 -12.35 26.42
C TYR A 611 13.93 -13.53 26.82
N PRO A 612 14.32 -13.68 28.10
CA PRO A 612 15.02 -14.87 28.53
C PRO A 612 14.13 -16.11 28.36
N GLU A 613 14.73 -17.27 28.13
CA GLU A 613 14.02 -18.54 27.82
C GLU A 613 12.91 -18.90 28.83
N ASN A 614 13.14 -18.63 30.12
CA ASN A 614 12.20 -18.92 31.19
C ASN A 614 11.25 -17.76 31.52
N TYR A 615 11.20 -16.70 30.70
CA TYR A 615 10.37 -15.51 30.94
C TYR A 615 8.91 -15.87 31.16
N LEU A 616 8.31 -16.61 30.21
CA LEU A 616 6.90 -16.99 30.28
C LEU A 616 6.65 -18.13 31.27
N SER A 617 7.50 -19.15 31.31
CA SER A 617 7.28 -20.32 32.19
C SER A 617 7.38 -19.97 33.68
N LYS A 618 8.16 -18.94 34.04
CA LYS A 618 8.20 -18.40 35.41
C LYS A 618 6.89 -17.72 35.81
N GLN A 619 6.27 -16.99 34.88
CA GLN A 619 5.04 -16.25 35.13
C GLN A 619 3.79 -17.14 35.00
N TYR A 620 3.85 -18.15 34.13
CA TYR A 620 2.73 -19.02 33.76
C TYR A 620 3.16 -20.49 33.84
N PRO A 621 3.01 -21.15 35.01
CA PRO A 621 3.53 -22.51 35.24
C PRO A 621 2.93 -23.60 34.33
N TRP A 622 1.78 -23.34 33.69
CA TRP A 622 1.14 -24.26 32.74
C TRP A 622 1.76 -24.22 31.34
N LEU A 623 2.65 -23.26 31.07
CA LEU A 623 3.42 -23.16 29.82
C LEU A 623 4.74 -23.94 29.94
N LYS A 624 4.90 -24.98 29.12
CA LYS A 624 6.08 -25.84 29.15
C LYS A 624 6.88 -25.71 27.87
N ILE A 625 8.20 -25.52 28.00
CA ILE A 625 9.09 -25.47 26.83
C ILE A 625 9.13 -26.86 26.18
N VAL A 626 8.78 -26.93 24.90
CA VAL A 626 8.79 -28.17 24.09
C VAL A 626 9.90 -28.18 23.03
N LYS A 627 10.40 -26.99 22.67
CA LYS A 627 11.55 -26.83 21.77
C LYS A 627 12.28 -25.54 22.15
N SER A 628 13.60 -25.56 22.09
CA SER A 628 14.41 -24.36 22.31
C SER A 628 15.70 -24.42 21.50
N THR A 629 16.18 -23.24 21.09
CA THR A 629 17.47 -23.00 20.44
C THR A 629 18.14 -21.79 21.11
N SER A 630 19.24 -21.28 20.55
CA SER A 630 19.81 -20.00 21.01
C SER A 630 18.90 -18.80 20.75
N GLU A 631 18.08 -18.82 19.69
CA GLU A 631 17.33 -17.64 19.21
C GLU A 631 15.84 -17.65 19.58
N PHE A 632 15.25 -18.82 19.82
CA PHE A 632 13.83 -18.93 20.14
C PHE A 632 13.52 -20.09 21.09
N ALA A 633 12.37 -20.01 21.74
CA ALA A 633 11.76 -21.16 22.42
C ALA A 633 10.29 -21.29 22.01
N ILE A 634 9.79 -22.52 21.95
CA ILE A 634 8.37 -22.82 21.74
C ILE A 634 7.85 -23.45 23.02
N LEU A 635 6.82 -22.81 23.58
CA LEU A 635 6.13 -23.27 24.77
C LEU A 635 4.78 -23.86 24.37
N GLU A 636 4.41 -24.96 25.01
CA GLU A 636 3.11 -25.59 24.89
C GLU A 636 2.19 -25.13 26.03
N ASN A 637 1.01 -24.64 25.66
CA ASN A 637 -0.09 -24.33 26.53
C ASN A 637 -0.96 -25.58 26.76
N SER A 638 -0.85 -26.15 27.95
CA SER A 638 -1.60 -27.35 28.34
C SER A 638 -3.11 -27.14 28.49
N HIS A 639 -3.59 -25.89 28.51
CA HIS A 639 -5.02 -25.56 28.60
C HIS A 639 -5.72 -25.39 27.24
N ALA A 640 -4.98 -25.45 26.14
CA ALA A 640 -5.54 -25.19 24.81
C ALA A 640 -6.57 -26.25 24.39
N LEU A 641 -7.73 -25.80 23.91
CA LEU A 641 -8.75 -26.65 23.32
C LEU A 641 -8.49 -26.81 21.82
N PRO A 642 -8.88 -27.92 21.17
CA PRO A 642 -8.84 -27.97 19.71
C PRO A 642 -9.73 -26.89 19.08
N ILE A 643 -9.43 -26.46 17.86
CA ILE A 643 -10.23 -25.46 17.11
C ILE A 643 -11.71 -25.83 17.02
N VAL A 644 -12.04 -27.13 17.11
CA VAL A 644 -13.41 -27.60 17.25
C VAL A 644 -13.53 -28.41 18.54
N HIS A 645 -14.42 -27.97 19.44
CA HIS A 645 -14.60 -28.63 20.73
C HIS A 645 -16.03 -28.41 21.29
N PRO A 646 -16.49 -29.23 22.25
CA PRO A 646 -17.77 -29.00 22.92
C PRO A 646 -17.76 -27.69 23.73
N ARG A 647 -18.80 -26.86 23.58
CA ARG A 647 -18.93 -25.58 24.32
C ARG A 647 -18.92 -25.78 25.83
N THR A 648 -19.48 -26.89 26.29
CA THR A 648 -19.39 -27.34 27.68
C THR A 648 -18.59 -28.63 27.69
N PRO A 649 -17.46 -28.70 28.43
CA PRO A 649 -16.63 -29.90 28.48
C PRO A 649 -17.45 -31.13 28.84
N ASN A 650 -17.48 -32.13 27.96
CA ASN A 650 -18.25 -33.34 28.16
C ASN A 650 -17.56 -34.55 27.51
N LYS A 651 -17.23 -35.56 28.32
CA LYS A 651 -16.56 -36.78 27.85
C LYS A 651 -17.42 -37.62 26.89
N ASN A 652 -18.73 -37.38 26.86
CA ASN A 652 -19.67 -38.05 25.97
C ASN A 652 -19.70 -37.46 24.55
N VAL A 653 -18.92 -36.40 24.28
CA VAL A 653 -18.82 -35.77 22.97
C VAL A 653 -17.35 -35.58 22.63
N GLN A 654 -16.90 -36.24 21.57
CA GLN A 654 -15.52 -36.18 21.10
C GLN A 654 -15.49 -35.66 19.67
N VAL A 655 -14.49 -34.82 19.40
CA VAL A 655 -14.19 -34.32 18.06
C VAL A 655 -12.78 -34.76 17.70
N SER A 656 -12.61 -35.30 16.49
CA SER A 656 -11.35 -35.81 16.00
C SER A 656 -11.16 -35.50 14.51
N ALA A 657 -9.99 -35.83 13.96
CA ALA A 657 -9.64 -35.65 12.55
C ALA A 657 -9.91 -34.22 12.02
N ILE A 658 -9.63 -33.20 12.85
CA ILE A 658 -9.83 -31.80 12.48
C ILE A 658 -8.84 -31.42 11.37
N ASP A 659 -9.38 -30.98 10.25
CA ASP A 659 -8.63 -30.51 9.09
C ASP A 659 -9.18 -29.17 8.62
N VAL A 660 -8.37 -28.12 8.83
CA VAL A 660 -8.68 -26.75 8.42
C VAL A 660 -7.85 -26.45 7.17
N ARG A 661 -8.53 -26.06 6.10
CA ARG A 661 -7.93 -25.72 4.79
C ARG A 661 -8.56 -24.45 4.25
N PRO A 662 -7.97 -23.81 3.22
CA PRO A 662 -8.66 -22.75 2.49
C PRO A 662 -10.07 -23.20 2.11
N ASN A 663 -11.06 -22.37 2.46
CA ASN A 663 -12.49 -22.58 2.25
C ASN A 663 -13.17 -23.70 3.04
N THR A 664 -12.48 -24.57 3.78
CA THR A 664 -13.12 -25.74 4.39
C THR A 664 -12.62 -26.06 5.78
N VAL A 665 -13.54 -26.48 6.64
CA VAL A 665 -13.25 -27.08 7.95
C VAL A 665 -13.94 -28.43 7.99
N ALA A 666 -13.18 -29.51 8.15
CA ALA A 666 -13.70 -30.86 8.24
C ALA A 666 -13.30 -31.50 9.57
N PHE A 667 -14.19 -32.28 10.17
CA PHE A 667 -13.93 -33.01 11.41
C PHE A 667 -14.91 -34.17 11.59
N VAL A 668 -14.55 -35.11 12.46
CA VAL A 668 -15.41 -36.23 12.85
C VAL A 668 -15.96 -35.96 14.25
N VAL A 669 -17.25 -36.17 14.43
CA VAL A 669 -17.93 -36.07 15.73
C VAL A 669 -18.36 -37.46 16.15
N SER A 670 -18.09 -37.81 17.41
CA SER A 670 -18.66 -38.97 18.10
C SER A 670 -19.35 -38.48 19.37
N ALA A 671 -20.68 -38.50 19.38
CA ALA A 671 -21.50 -37.96 20.45
C ALA A 671 -22.48 -39.01 20.98
N LYS A 672 -22.58 -39.17 22.30
CA LYS A 672 -23.61 -40.02 22.95
C LYS A 672 -24.85 -39.24 23.36
N ILE A 673 -24.73 -37.91 23.42
CA ILE A 673 -25.79 -36.99 23.80
C ILE A 673 -25.77 -35.80 22.84
N THR A 674 -26.89 -35.08 22.78
CA THR A 674 -26.93 -33.79 22.08
C THR A 674 -26.08 -32.76 22.84
N ALA A 675 -25.23 -32.03 22.13
CA ALA A 675 -24.42 -30.95 22.71
C ALA A 675 -24.05 -29.90 21.66
N ASP A 676 -23.82 -28.66 22.10
CA ASP A 676 -23.30 -27.62 21.20
C ASP A 676 -21.79 -27.73 21.06
N LEU A 677 -21.32 -27.73 19.81
CA LEU A 677 -19.92 -27.59 19.45
C LEU A 677 -19.60 -26.12 19.17
N PHE A 678 -18.42 -25.69 19.59
CA PHE A 678 -17.78 -24.46 19.16
C PHE A 678 -16.76 -24.77 18.07
N ILE A 679 -16.74 -23.91 17.06
CA ILE A 679 -15.80 -23.93 15.95
C ILE A 679 -15.13 -22.57 15.98
N ALA A 680 -13.85 -22.56 16.38
CA ALA A 680 -13.02 -21.39 16.53
C ALA A 680 -12.57 -20.83 15.17
N GLU A 681 -13.49 -20.67 14.22
CA GLU A 681 -13.28 -19.97 12.95
C GLU A 681 -14.30 -18.84 12.88
N THR A 682 -13.86 -17.65 12.48
CA THR A 682 -14.71 -16.45 12.38
C THR A 682 -15.97 -16.76 11.58
N TYR A 683 -17.12 -16.39 12.14
CA TYR A 683 -18.36 -16.44 11.38
C TYR A 683 -18.39 -15.32 10.34
N PHE A 684 -18.72 -15.68 9.10
CA PHE A 684 -19.04 -14.75 8.03
C PHE A 684 -20.11 -15.36 7.13
N PRO A 685 -21.05 -14.57 6.57
CA PRO A 685 -22.04 -15.10 5.63
C PRO A 685 -21.39 -15.79 4.43
N GLY A 686 -21.90 -16.97 4.08
CA GLY A 686 -21.34 -17.83 3.02
C GLY A 686 -20.83 -19.19 3.51
N TRP A 687 -20.65 -19.36 4.83
CA TRP A 687 -20.42 -20.67 5.43
C TRP A 687 -21.65 -21.56 5.31
N ARG A 688 -21.42 -22.82 4.90
CA ARG A 688 -22.43 -23.87 4.83
C ARG A 688 -21.94 -25.08 5.60
N CYS A 689 -22.79 -25.66 6.44
CA CYS A 689 -22.47 -26.87 7.19
C CYS A 689 -23.22 -28.06 6.62
N ARG A 690 -22.54 -29.22 6.57
CA ARG A 690 -23.14 -30.50 6.23
C ARG A 690 -22.70 -31.59 7.19
N ILE A 691 -23.66 -32.40 7.65
CA ILE A 691 -23.45 -33.62 8.43
C ILE A 691 -23.78 -34.80 7.52
N ASN A 692 -22.79 -35.65 7.20
CA ASN A 692 -22.94 -36.76 6.24
C ASN A 692 -23.64 -36.33 4.92
N GLY A 693 -23.36 -35.11 4.45
CA GLY A 693 -23.92 -34.52 3.23
C GLY A 693 -25.27 -33.79 3.40
N LYS A 694 -25.97 -33.92 4.53
CA LYS A 694 -27.21 -33.18 4.80
C LYS A 694 -26.94 -31.83 5.46
N GLU A 695 -27.69 -30.80 5.10
CA GLU A 695 -27.47 -29.45 5.64
C GLU A 695 -27.67 -29.38 7.16
N CYS A 696 -26.84 -28.57 7.80
CA CYS A 696 -26.88 -28.29 9.23
C CYS A 696 -26.87 -26.78 9.48
N VAL A 697 -27.43 -26.35 10.61
CA VAL A 697 -27.51 -24.92 10.96
C VAL A 697 -26.26 -24.51 11.71
N LEU A 698 -25.60 -23.45 11.23
CA LEU A 698 -24.54 -22.75 11.94
C LEU A 698 -25.08 -21.50 12.61
N LYS A 699 -24.59 -21.21 13.82
CA LYS A 699 -24.89 -19.98 14.55
C LYS A 699 -23.59 -19.23 14.82
N GLU A 700 -23.65 -17.91 14.75
CA GLU A 700 -22.58 -17.04 15.21
C GLU A 700 -22.57 -17.01 16.75
N VAL A 701 -21.43 -17.33 17.36
CA VAL A 701 -21.26 -17.33 18.82
C VAL A 701 -19.81 -16.97 19.14
N ASN A 702 -19.56 -16.10 20.12
CA ASN A 702 -18.22 -15.81 20.66
C ASN A 702 -17.13 -15.60 19.58
N GLY A 703 -17.41 -14.77 18.57
CA GLY A 703 -16.46 -14.49 17.48
C GLY A 703 -16.15 -15.66 16.55
N GLY A 704 -16.77 -16.82 16.78
CA GLY A 704 -16.66 -18.01 15.94
C GLY A 704 -18.02 -18.56 15.53
N MET A 705 -18.09 -19.87 15.32
CA MET A 705 -19.30 -20.57 14.89
C MET A 705 -19.71 -21.63 15.91
N SER A 706 -20.99 -21.97 15.94
CA SER A 706 -21.52 -23.08 16.72
C SER A 706 -22.51 -23.92 15.92
N MET A 707 -22.50 -25.22 16.16
CA MET A 707 -23.47 -26.18 15.65
C MET A 707 -23.91 -27.13 16.76
N THR A 708 -25.10 -27.69 16.63
CA THR A 708 -25.56 -28.75 17.52
C THR A 708 -25.08 -30.09 17.00
N ALA A 709 -24.35 -30.83 17.84
CA ALA A 709 -24.03 -32.22 17.62
C ALA A 709 -25.15 -33.10 18.18
N GLU A 710 -25.67 -34.01 17.36
CA GLU A 710 -26.67 -35.00 17.75
C GLU A 710 -25.98 -36.34 18.10
N PRO A 711 -26.64 -37.23 18.87
CA PRO A 711 -26.08 -38.54 19.14
C PRO A 711 -25.77 -39.33 17.86
N GLY A 712 -24.54 -39.85 17.77
CA GLY A 712 -24.06 -40.62 16.64
C GLY A 712 -22.58 -40.39 16.33
N GLU A 713 -22.11 -41.06 15.28
CA GLU A 713 -20.78 -40.86 14.70
C GLU A 713 -20.93 -40.43 13.24
N TYR A 714 -20.36 -39.27 12.89
CA TYR A 714 -20.53 -38.69 11.57
C TYR A 714 -19.43 -37.70 11.22
N THR A 715 -19.27 -37.45 9.92
CA THR A 715 -18.36 -36.42 9.42
C THR A 715 -19.12 -35.12 9.21
N VAL A 716 -18.51 -34.04 9.69
CA VAL A 716 -18.96 -32.67 9.46
C VAL A 716 -18.04 -32.01 8.46
N LEU A 717 -18.63 -31.35 7.47
CA LEU A 717 -17.94 -30.52 6.50
C LEU A 717 -18.56 -29.12 6.49
N LEU A 718 -17.75 -28.12 6.83
CA LEU A 718 -18.05 -26.73 6.58
C LEU A 718 -17.33 -26.30 5.31
N ASN A 719 -18.04 -25.58 4.44
CA ASN A 719 -17.47 -24.98 3.25
C ASN A 719 -17.87 -23.51 3.13
N PHE A 720 -16.92 -22.64 2.82
CA PHE A 720 -17.12 -21.22 2.61
C PHE A 720 -17.13 -20.90 1.12
N VAL A 721 -18.22 -20.27 0.67
CA VAL A 721 -18.30 -19.61 -0.63
C VAL A 721 -19.04 -18.30 -0.41
N PRO A 722 -18.53 -17.14 -0.87
CA PRO A 722 -19.20 -15.87 -0.67
C PRO A 722 -20.64 -15.92 -1.21
N ASP A 723 -21.56 -15.23 -0.54
CA ASP A 723 -22.97 -15.25 -0.92
C ASP A 723 -23.15 -14.79 -2.37
N ASN A 724 -24.00 -15.51 -3.11
CA ASN A 724 -24.29 -15.26 -4.52
C ASN A 724 -23.06 -15.26 -5.45
N PHE A 725 -21.89 -15.74 -5.01
CA PHE A 725 -20.68 -15.80 -5.84
C PHE A 725 -20.89 -16.46 -7.21
N PRO A 726 -21.58 -17.61 -7.35
CA PRO A 726 -21.83 -18.22 -8.66
C PRO A 726 -22.62 -17.32 -9.62
N LEU A 727 -23.54 -16.51 -9.11
CA LEU A 727 -24.29 -15.54 -9.91
C LEU A 727 -23.36 -14.44 -10.42
N TYR A 728 -22.57 -13.82 -9.52
CA TYR A 728 -21.64 -12.76 -9.89
C TYR A 728 -20.55 -13.26 -10.86
N ALA A 729 -20.05 -14.48 -10.66
CA ALA A 729 -19.12 -15.13 -11.57
C ALA A 729 -19.72 -15.34 -12.97
N ARG A 730 -20.99 -15.77 -13.06
CA ARG A 730 -21.69 -15.89 -14.35
C ARG A 730 -21.88 -14.53 -15.05
N ILE A 731 -22.27 -13.49 -14.30
CA ILE A 731 -22.38 -12.13 -14.84
C ILE A 731 -21.04 -11.68 -15.41
N SER A 732 -19.96 -11.81 -14.63
CA SER A 732 -18.62 -11.45 -15.06
C SER A 732 -18.16 -12.22 -16.29
N LEU A 733 -18.41 -13.54 -16.35
CA LEU A 733 -18.05 -14.37 -17.50
C LEU A 733 -18.82 -13.95 -18.76
N LEU A 734 -20.14 -13.81 -18.69
CA LEU A 734 -20.99 -13.45 -19.83
C LEU A 734 -20.66 -12.05 -20.36
N VAL A 735 -20.52 -11.06 -19.47
CA VAL A 735 -20.18 -9.70 -19.86
C VAL A 735 -18.77 -9.63 -20.43
N THR A 736 -17.80 -10.32 -19.83
CA THR A 736 -16.43 -10.36 -20.36
C THR A 736 -16.38 -10.99 -21.75
N ALA A 737 -17.11 -12.10 -21.98
CA ALA A 737 -17.19 -12.75 -23.29
C ALA A 737 -17.85 -11.84 -24.33
N GLY A 738 -19.01 -11.25 -24.02
CA GLY A 738 -19.71 -10.32 -24.92
C GLY A 738 -18.87 -9.06 -25.22
N TYR A 739 -18.20 -8.53 -24.20
CA TYR A 739 -17.30 -7.40 -24.33
C TYR A 739 -16.09 -7.73 -25.23
N ALA A 740 -15.47 -8.91 -25.07
CA ALA A 740 -14.36 -9.35 -25.90
C ALA A 740 -14.74 -9.44 -27.38
N VAL A 741 -15.92 -10.00 -27.68
CA VAL A 741 -16.48 -10.05 -29.04
C VAL A 741 -16.71 -8.64 -29.59
N TRP A 742 -17.31 -7.75 -28.81
CA TRP A 742 -17.57 -6.37 -29.23
C TRP A 742 -16.27 -5.60 -29.51
N VAL A 743 -15.27 -5.69 -28.63
CA VAL A 743 -13.96 -5.05 -28.80
C VAL A 743 -13.27 -5.57 -30.07
N PHE A 744 -13.32 -6.88 -30.33
CA PHE A 744 -12.76 -7.48 -31.54
C PHE A 744 -13.32 -6.80 -32.82
N PHE A 745 -14.64 -6.63 -32.91
CA PHE A 745 -15.26 -5.97 -34.07
C PHE A 745 -14.93 -4.47 -34.16
N VAL A 746 -14.88 -3.76 -33.02
CA VAL A 746 -14.53 -2.32 -33.00
C VAL A 746 -13.07 -2.09 -33.44
N LEU A 747 -12.15 -2.98 -33.04
CA LEU A 747 -10.74 -2.86 -33.40
C LEU A 747 -10.46 -3.28 -34.84
N ARG A 748 -11.19 -4.28 -35.38
CA ARG A 748 -11.02 -4.85 -36.72
C ARG A 748 -11.45 -3.94 -37.88
N LYS A 749 -12.31 -2.92 -37.65
CA LYS A 749 -12.84 -1.98 -38.68
C LYS A 749 -11.80 -1.09 -39.42
N LYS A 750 -10.54 -1.52 -39.54
CA LYS A 750 -9.48 -0.93 -40.36
C LYS A 750 -8.77 -1.92 -41.30
N LEU A 751 -9.25 -3.18 -41.42
CA LEU A 751 -8.64 -4.24 -42.24
C LEU A 751 -9.53 -4.74 -43.39
N LEU A 752 -10.67 -4.09 -43.61
CA LEU A 752 -11.54 -4.19 -44.78
C LEU A 752 -11.86 -2.75 -45.19
#